data_AF-A0A9Q1CDC6-F1
#
_entry.id   AF-A0A9Q1CDC6-F1
#
_cell.length_a   1.000
_cell.length_b   1.000
_cell.length_c   1.000
_cell.angle_alpha   90.00
_cell.angle_beta   90.00
_cell.angle_gamma   90.00
#
_symmetry.space_group_name_H-M   'P 1'
#
loop_
_entity.id
_entity.type
_entity.pdbx_description
1 polymer ?
#
loop_
_entity_poly.entity_id
_entity_poly.type
_entity_poly.pdbx_seq_one_letter_code
_entity_poly.pdbx_strand_id
1 'polypeptide(L)'
;MTTYTDKGPKPESGRFLSFHHITFWVGNAKQAASFYSVRMGFEPFAYKGLETGSRQVVSHVVRQNKIVFEFQSALNPGNHEMGDHLVKHGDGVKDVCFEVEDLDAIFQYGDTTHTFVERAGYKGLYLPGYKKPLVEDLFVKTLPPSGLDFVDHVVGNQPDDEMTSAAEWYEKNLMFHRFWSVDDSQIHTQYSALRSIVVTNYEETIKMPINEPAQGKRKSQIQEYVDYYGGAGVQHIALNTKDIITAVTNLKARGMDFLKVPDTYYINLRKRLQTARIKVTEDLDKLQKLKILVDFDDNGYLLQIFTKPVQDRPTVFLEVIQRHNHEVHLGIMNKKSLLIKKTSILDDYRVDWSNKLGTGVNGPVYSCQHLKTAERFALKLLKDNQQGHREVELHYKCIPHPHVVNIQDVYANTVQFPGETSIHHRLLVVMELMEGGELFDRIAKASRFTERNAVCFTKQIAEAVERCHSLNIAHRDLKPENLLLKDQKENGIIKLGDFGFAKVDDGSLMTPHFTPYYVAPQVLEAKRKSQSGFAGYNSVPFQPYTYDKCCDMWSLGVIVYIMLCGYPPFCPTTPTDAALTPDMQRRIMSAQYEFSPADWSHISPQAKDVVNRSNMLYEAQEVHSAHLTSMRIPERQIYLKPIAQANNNMIRKRKQSQIGLTPEEQPPAKKTSSDEAIQKLEDVINYWEDVFQQDMLSQLVREASKQNPEFQILNNVLSRFSWNGISFDEAVDKELLSQELKKLVSLVVKEKVASENITNQT
;
A
#
# COMPACT_ATOMS: atom_id res chain seq x y z
N MET A 1 -8.84 -6.70 7.48
CA MET A 1 -8.75 -7.98 8.19
C MET A 1 -9.94 -8.01 9.09
N THR A 2 -10.80 -8.98 8.90
CA THR A 2 -12.08 -9.07 9.58
C THR A 2 -12.08 -10.32 10.43
N THR A 3 -12.00 -10.15 11.74
CA THR A 3 -12.28 -11.22 12.70
C THR A 3 -13.77 -11.20 12.98
N TYR A 4 -14.43 -12.33 12.80
CA TYR A 4 -15.86 -12.46 13.01
C TYR A 4 -16.09 -12.97 14.44
N THR A 5 -16.93 -12.27 15.20
CA THR A 5 -17.27 -12.62 16.59
C THR A 5 -18.66 -13.23 16.73
N ASP A 6 -19.50 -13.04 15.71
CA ASP A 6 -20.77 -13.74 15.56
C ASP A 6 -20.52 -15.11 14.93
N LYS A 7 -20.91 -16.17 15.65
CA LYS A 7 -20.81 -17.57 15.21
C LYS A 7 -22.11 -18.08 14.57
N GLY A 8 -23.13 -17.24 14.46
CA GLY A 8 -24.48 -17.65 14.14
C GLY A 8 -25.15 -18.46 15.27
N PRO A 9 -26.37 -18.98 15.02
CA PRO A 9 -27.04 -19.88 15.95
C PRO A 9 -26.26 -21.19 16.09
N LYS A 10 -26.20 -21.73 17.31
CA LYS A 10 -25.64 -23.07 17.51
C LYS A 10 -26.53 -24.13 16.84
N PRO A 11 -25.98 -25.11 16.10
CA PRO A 11 -26.73 -26.27 15.63
C PRO A 11 -27.49 -26.97 16.76
N GLU A 12 -28.76 -27.31 16.53
CA GLU A 12 -29.61 -28.01 17.50
C GLU A 12 -29.24 -29.51 17.65
N SER A 13 -28.67 -30.08 16.58
CA SER A 13 -28.26 -31.48 16.44
C SER A 13 -27.08 -31.57 15.46
N GLY A 14 -26.36 -32.70 15.47
CA GLY A 14 -25.10 -32.86 14.72
C GLY A 14 -23.93 -32.07 15.32
N ARG A 15 -22.74 -32.68 15.43
CA ARG A 15 -21.54 -32.01 15.93
C ARG A 15 -20.25 -32.48 15.28
N PHE A 16 -19.41 -31.54 14.88
CA PHE A 16 -18.05 -31.80 14.42
C PHE A 16 -17.07 -31.77 15.60
N LEU A 17 -16.35 -32.86 15.82
CA LEU A 17 -15.41 -33.00 16.93
C LEU A 17 -14.01 -32.55 16.57
N SER A 18 -13.42 -33.14 15.53
CA SER A 18 -12.06 -32.86 15.05
C SER A 18 -11.80 -33.48 13.68
N PHE A 19 -10.66 -33.15 13.05
CA PHE A 19 -10.10 -33.95 11.96
C PHE A 19 -9.89 -35.41 12.40
N HIS A 20 -10.43 -36.38 11.65
CA HIS A 20 -10.24 -37.81 11.92
C HIS A 20 -9.04 -38.37 11.16
N HIS A 21 -8.98 -38.12 9.84
CA HIS A 21 -7.89 -38.54 8.97
C HIS A 21 -7.88 -37.73 7.68
N ILE A 22 -6.77 -37.78 6.95
CA ILE A 22 -6.66 -37.19 5.61
C ILE A 22 -6.30 -38.31 4.62
N THR A 23 -7.09 -38.45 3.58
CA THR A 23 -6.90 -39.49 2.55
C THR A 23 -6.23 -38.88 1.33
N PHE A 24 -5.14 -39.51 0.90
CA PHE A 24 -4.37 -39.16 -0.28
C PHE A 24 -4.57 -40.22 -1.35
N TRP A 25 -4.82 -39.78 -2.59
CA TRP A 25 -4.74 -40.65 -3.76
C TRP A 25 -3.40 -40.42 -4.43
N VAL A 26 -2.63 -41.51 -4.55
CA VAL A 26 -1.22 -41.48 -4.93
C VAL A 26 -0.88 -42.62 -5.88
N GLY A 27 0.13 -42.42 -6.72
CA GLY A 27 0.62 -43.44 -7.65
C GLY A 27 1.22 -44.66 -6.95
N ASN A 28 1.76 -44.50 -5.73
CA ASN A 28 2.31 -45.61 -4.96
C ASN A 28 2.13 -45.42 -3.43
N ALA A 29 1.02 -45.92 -2.89
CA ALA A 29 0.66 -45.84 -1.48
C ALA A 29 1.74 -46.41 -0.53
N LYS A 30 2.48 -47.44 -0.97
CA LYS A 30 3.55 -48.05 -0.17
C LYS A 30 4.76 -47.14 -0.04
N GLN A 31 5.18 -46.52 -1.15
CA GLN A 31 6.28 -45.56 -1.17
C GLN A 31 5.90 -44.24 -0.46
N ALA A 32 4.68 -43.74 -0.67
CA ALA A 32 4.17 -42.58 0.05
C ALA A 32 4.18 -42.82 1.57
N ALA A 33 3.56 -43.91 2.05
CA ALA A 33 3.57 -44.25 3.47
C ALA A 33 4.99 -44.37 4.06
N SER A 34 5.95 -44.94 3.30
CA SER A 34 7.35 -44.99 3.70
C SER A 34 8.00 -43.59 3.76
N PHE A 35 7.76 -42.73 2.77
CA PHE A 35 8.25 -41.34 2.77
C PHE A 35 7.79 -40.57 4.01
N TYR A 36 6.49 -40.60 4.34
CA TYR A 36 5.96 -39.91 5.52
C TYR A 36 6.44 -40.56 6.83
N SER A 37 6.64 -41.87 6.88
CA SER A 37 7.18 -42.54 8.08
C SER A 37 8.65 -42.17 8.32
N VAL A 38 9.48 -42.18 7.27
CA VAL A 38 10.91 -41.85 7.37
C VAL A 38 11.13 -40.35 7.56
N ARG A 39 10.56 -39.50 6.69
CA ARG A 39 10.80 -38.04 6.69
C ARG A 39 10.04 -37.30 7.78
N MET A 40 8.77 -37.63 7.98
CA MET A 40 7.87 -36.91 8.89
C MET A 40 7.69 -37.62 10.26
N GLY A 41 8.23 -38.83 10.42
CA GLY A 41 8.22 -39.59 11.70
C GLY A 41 6.86 -40.17 12.08
N PHE A 42 6.03 -40.49 11.09
CA PHE A 42 4.84 -41.32 11.29
C PHE A 42 5.21 -42.79 11.47
N GLU A 43 4.31 -43.56 12.07
CA GLU A 43 4.42 -45.02 12.19
C GLU A 43 3.30 -45.72 11.41
N PRO A 44 3.55 -46.90 10.81
CA PRO A 44 2.50 -47.73 10.22
C PRO A 44 1.41 -48.06 11.25
N PHE A 45 0.15 -47.74 10.93
CA PHE A 45 -0.97 -47.85 11.88
C PHE A 45 -2.00 -48.90 11.47
N ALA A 46 -2.41 -48.89 10.21
CA ALA A 46 -3.36 -49.87 9.66
C ALA A 46 -3.11 -50.13 8.18
N TYR A 47 -3.59 -51.26 7.67
CA TYR A 47 -3.43 -51.68 6.29
C TYR A 47 -4.69 -52.32 5.74
N LYS A 48 -4.95 -52.11 4.45
CA LYS A 48 -6.00 -52.78 3.67
C LYS A 48 -5.48 -53.00 2.26
N GLY A 49 -5.55 -54.23 1.74
CA GLY A 49 -5.01 -54.57 0.42
C GLY A 49 -5.31 -56.02 0.04
N LEU A 50 -4.56 -56.58 -0.92
CA LEU A 50 -4.79 -57.92 -1.46
C LEU A 50 -4.79 -58.99 -0.35
N GLU A 51 -3.84 -58.88 0.58
CA GLU A 51 -3.64 -59.75 1.73
C GLU A 51 -4.77 -59.65 2.77
N THR A 52 -5.56 -58.57 2.73
CA THR A 52 -6.73 -58.37 3.60
C THR A 52 -8.06 -58.48 2.84
N GLY A 53 -8.04 -58.97 1.60
CA GLY A 53 -9.23 -59.15 0.75
C GLY A 53 -9.67 -57.91 -0.04
N SER A 54 -9.00 -56.76 0.08
CA SER A 54 -9.28 -55.58 -0.74
C SER A 54 -8.62 -55.72 -2.11
N ARG A 55 -9.43 -55.95 -3.15
CA ARG A 55 -8.93 -56.27 -4.50
C ARG A 55 -8.89 -55.11 -5.49
N GLN A 56 -9.50 -53.96 -5.17
CA GLN A 56 -9.55 -52.80 -6.07
C GLN A 56 -8.61 -51.67 -5.64
N VAL A 57 -8.48 -51.45 -4.34
CA VAL A 57 -7.69 -50.37 -3.74
C VAL A 57 -6.82 -50.94 -2.62
N VAL A 58 -5.56 -50.50 -2.57
CA VAL A 58 -4.66 -50.69 -1.42
C VAL A 58 -4.59 -49.39 -0.62
N SER A 59 -4.72 -49.49 0.70
CA SER A 59 -4.58 -48.40 1.67
C SER A 59 -3.43 -48.70 2.64
N HIS A 60 -2.47 -47.80 2.71
CA HIS A 60 -1.46 -47.75 3.77
C HIS A 60 -1.79 -46.58 4.71
N VAL A 61 -2.20 -46.89 5.94
CA VAL A 61 -2.53 -45.88 6.95
C VAL A 61 -1.35 -45.72 7.91
N VAL A 62 -0.88 -44.49 8.07
CA VAL A 62 0.19 -44.13 9.00
C VAL A 62 -0.33 -43.12 10.03
N ARG A 63 0.24 -43.13 11.24
CA ARG A 63 -0.21 -42.32 12.36
C ARG A 63 0.95 -41.69 13.11
N GLN A 64 0.73 -40.49 13.64
CA GLN A 64 1.58 -39.85 14.65
C GLN A 64 0.66 -39.15 15.65
N ASN A 65 0.64 -39.61 16.90
CA ASN A 65 -0.28 -39.14 17.95
C ASN A 65 -1.76 -39.14 17.51
N LYS A 66 -2.36 -38.00 17.18
CA LYS A 66 -3.73 -37.88 16.65
C LYS A 66 -3.79 -37.70 15.13
N ILE A 67 -2.67 -37.40 14.47
CA ILE A 67 -2.59 -37.24 13.01
C ILE A 67 -2.65 -38.62 12.36
N VAL A 68 -3.60 -38.82 11.43
CA VAL A 68 -3.73 -40.05 10.64
C VAL A 68 -3.76 -39.69 9.17
N PHE A 69 -2.83 -40.23 8.39
CA PHE A 69 -2.80 -40.12 6.92
C PHE A 69 -3.05 -41.50 6.31
N GLU A 70 -3.96 -41.57 5.34
CA GLU A 70 -4.26 -42.76 4.57
C GLU A 70 -3.83 -42.58 3.11
N PHE A 71 -2.85 -43.35 2.66
CA PHE A 71 -2.40 -43.35 1.27
C PHE A 71 -3.09 -44.47 0.51
N GLN A 72 -3.81 -44.13 -0.56
CA GLN A 72 -4.53 -45.09 -1.40
C GLN A 72 -3.99 -45.12 -2.83
N SER A 73 -3.93 -46.32 -3.41
CA SER A 73 -3.64 -46.54 -4.83
C SER A 73 -4.57 -47.60 -5.41
N ALA A 74 -4.92 -47.47 -6.70
CA ALA A 74 -5.59 -48.52 -7.44
C ALA A 74 -4.68 -49.75 -7.57
N LEU A 75 -5.23 -50.94 -7.36
CA LEU A 75 -4.52 -52.22 -7.52
C LEU A 75 -4.57 -52.75 -8.96
N ASN A 76 -5.60 -52.37 -9.72
CA ASN A 76 -5.86 -52.89 -11.06
C ASN A 76 -5.72 -51.78 -12.12
N PRO A 77 -5.21 -52.10 -13.32
CA PRO A 77 -5.33 -51.22 -14.49
C PRO A 77 -6.80 -50.90 -14.81
N GLY A 78 -7.06 -49.73 -15.39
CA GLY A 78 -8.41 -49.33 -15.81
C GLY A 78 -9.34 -48.85 -14.69
N ASN A 79 -8.84 -48.59 -13.47
CA ASN A 79 -9.57 -47.80 -12.48
C ASN A 79 -9.61 -46.33 -12.94
N HIS A 80 -10.69 -45.95 -13.63
CA HIS A 80 -10.87 -44.61 -14.17
C HIS A 80 -10.91 -43.53 -13.08
N GLU A 81 -11.64 -43.73 -11.99
CA GLU A 81 -11.81 -42.70 -10.96
C GLU A 81 -10.47 -42.30 -10.30
N MET A 82 -9.70 -43.29 -9.82
CA MET A 82 -8.38 -43.02 -9.23
C MET A 82 -7.32 -42.67 -10.28
N GLY A 83 -7.43 -43.25 -11.48
CA GLY A 83 -6.50 -43.01 -12.59
C GLY A 83 -6.60 -41.59 -13.14
N ASP A 84 -7.81 -41.11 -13.41
CA ASP A 84 -8.07 -39.77 -13.95
C ASP A 84 -7.71 -38.70 -12.91
N HIS A 85 -7.99 -38.95 -11.62
CA HIS A 85 -7.50 -38.10 -10.52
C HIS A 85 -5.96 -38.04 -10.51
N LEU A 86 -5.27 -39.18 -10.57
CA LEU A 86 -3.80 -39.23 -10.53
C LEU A 86 -3.16 -38.54 -11.76
N VAL A 87 -3.76 -38.70 -12.95
CA VAL A 87 -3.32 -37.98 -14.16
C VAL A 87 -3.49 -36.47 -13.98
N LYS A 88 -4.69 -36.04 -13.55
CA LYS A 88 -5.04 -34.63 -13.40
C LYS A 88 -4.20 -33.94 -12.32
N HIS A 89 -4.16 -34.49 -11.11
CA HIS A 89 -3.63 -33.84 -9.90
C HIS A 89 -2.19 -34.25 -9.54
N GLY A 90 -1.76 -35.45 -9.95
CA GLY A 90 -0.61 -36.14 -9.35
C GLY A 90 -0.97 -36.72 -7.98
N ASP A 91 0.06 -36.97 -7.16
CA ASP A 91 -0.12 -37.36 -5.75
C ASP A 91 -0.72 -36.17 -4.97
N GLY A 92 -1.90 -36.37 -4.38
CA GLY A 92 -2.68 -35.29 -3.76
C GLY A 92 -3.72 -35.78 -2.74
N VAL A 93 -4.31 -34.83 -2.00
CA VAL A 93 -5.39 -35.10 -1.04
C VAL A 93 -6.71 -35.28 -1.79
N LYS A 94 -7.43 -36.36 -1.52
CA LYS A 94 -8.77 -36.65 -2.04
C LYS A 94 -9.87 -36.35 -1.04
N ASP A 95 -9.64 -36.56 0.26
CA ASP A 95 -10.66 -36.41 1.32
C ASP A 95 -10.03 -35.85 2.61
N VAL A 96 -10.77 -34.96 3.27
CA VAL A 96 -10.44 -34.38 4.58
C VAL A 96 -11.56 -34.78 5.54
N CYS A 97 -11.32 -35.86 6.28
CA CYS A 97 -12.38 -36.59 6.98
C CYS A 97 -12.56 -36.02 8.40
N PHE A 98 -13.81 -35.83 8.83
CA PHE A 98 -14.13 -35.30 10.16
C PHE A 98 -14.72 -36.37 11.08
N GLU A 99 -14.35 -36.37 12.36
CA GLU A 99 -15.02 -37.15 13.40
C GLU A 99 -16.25 -36.37 13.87
N VAL A 100 -17.42 -37.03 13.92
CA VAL A 100 -18.70 -36.38 14.22
C VAL A 100 -19.52 -37.17 15.24
N GLU A 101 -20.45 -36.46 15.90
CA GLU A 101 -21.56 -37.02 16.68
C GLU A 101 -22.87 -36.71 15.93
N ASP A 102 -23.82 -37.65 15.91
CA ASP A 102 -25.13 -37.52 15.26
C ASP A 102 -25.02 -37.30 13.74
N LEU A 103 -24.54 -38.34 13.03
CA LEU A 103 -24.27 -38.30 11.60
C LEU A 103 -25.51 -38.05 10.73
N ASP A 104 -26.66 -38.59 11.15
CA ASP A 104 -27.92 -38.49 10.40
C ASP A 104 -28.41 -37.03 10.27
N ALA A 105 -27.98 -36.15 11.17
CA ALA A 105 -28.29 -34.71 11.14
C ALA A 105 -27.43 -33.89 10.14
N ILE A 106 -26.35 -34.45 9.57
CA ILE A 106 -25.27 -33.68 8.91
C ILE A 106 -25.26 -33.76 7.37
N PHE A 107 -25.89 -34.77 6.75
CA PHE A 107 -25.53 -35.17 5.37
C PHE A 107 -26.25 -34.45 4.20
N GLN A 108 -25.50 -33.73 3.34
CA GLN A 108 -25.86 -33.43 1.92
C GLN A 108 -24.62 -33.07 1.04
N TYR A 109 -24.80 -33.01 -0.29
CA TYR A 109 -23.79 -33.34 -1.33
C TYR A 109 -22.73 -32.28 -1.77
N GLY A 110 -21.63 -32.74 -2.40
CA GLY A 110 -20.60 -31.95 -3.12
C GLY A 110 -19.53 -32.83 -3.81
N ASP A 111 -18.73 -32.27 -4.75
CA ASP A 111 -17.72 -33.00 -5.55
C ASP A 111 -16.34 -33.16 -4.86
N THR A 112 -15.96 -32.23 -3.98
CA THR A 112 -14.94 -32.49 -2.97
C THR A 112 -15.62 -33.22 -1.82
N THR A 113 -15.16 -34.43 -1.53
CA THR A 113 -15.75 -35.29 -0.50
C THR A 113 -15.20 -34.95 0.87
N HIS A 114 -16.09 -34.84 1.85
CA HIS A 114 -15.78 -35.00 3.27
C HIS A 114 -16.38 -36.30 3.76
N THR A 115 -15.56 -37.28 4.15
CA THR A 115 -16.06 -38.45 4.87
C THR A 115 -16.27 -38.09 6.34
N PHE A 116 -17.52 -38.13 6.80
CA PHE A 116 -17.87 -38.01 8.21
C PHE A 116 -17.79 -39.38 8.89
N VAL A 117 -17.13 -39.44 10.05
CA VAL A 117 -16.93 -40.68 10.81
C VAL A 117 -17.56 -40.53 12.19
N GLU A 118 -18.71 -41.18 12.40
CA GLU A 118 -19.25 -41.40 13.73
C GLU A 118 -18.81 -42.77 14.25
N ARG A 119 -18.21 -42.82 15.44
CA ARG A 119 -17.68 -44.07 16.00
C ARG A 119 -18.75 -44.96 16.63
N ALA A 120 -19.84 -44.42 17.16
CA ALA A 120 -20.92 -45.18 17.83
C ALA A 120 -20.42 -46.29 18.80
N GLY A 121 -19.33 -46.04 19.55
CA GLY A 121 -18.72 -47.00 20.46
C GLY A 121 -17.77 -48.04 19.83
N TYR A 122 -17.44 -47.94 18.54
CA TYR A 122 -16.53 -48.83 17.82
C TYR A 122 -15.10 -48.82 18.39
N LYS A 123 -14.63 -50.00 18.81
CA LYS A 123 -13.31 -50.24 19.44
C LYS A 123 -12.29 -50.92 18.52
N GLY A 124 -12.58 -51.04 17.22
CA GLY A 124 -11.63 -51.60 16.26
C GLY A 124 -10.43 -50.67 16.01
N LEU A 125 -9.34 -51.23 15.49
CA LEU A 125 -8.04 -50.56 15.35
C LEU A 125 -8.10 -49.16 14.71
N TYR A 126 -8.87 -49.02 13.62
CA TYR A 126 -9.01 -47.78 12.86
C TYR A 126 -10.44 -47.64 12.34
N LEU A 127 -10.75 -48.31 11.22
CA LEU A 127 -12.06 -48.43 10.57
C LEU A 127 -12.33 -49.91 10.20
N PRO A 128 -13.59 -50.32 9.95
CA PRO A 128 -13.92 -51.68 9.50
C PRO A 128 -13.18 -52.08 8.22
N GLY A 129 -12.77 -53.35 8.15
CA GLY A 129 -12.04 -53.91 7.00
C GLY A 129 -10.52 -53.69 7.01
N TYR A 130 -10.00 -52.78 7.82
CA TYR A 130 -8.55 -52.58 8.00
C TYR A 130 -7.97 -53.60 8.99
N LYS A 131 -6.71 -53.97 8.79
CA LYS A 131 -5.93 -54.89 9.63
C LYS A 131 -4.68 -54.16 10.16
N LYS A 132 -3.91 -54.84 11.03
CA LYS A 132 -2.58 -54.36 11.42
C LYS A 132 -1.66 -54.24 10.20
N PRO A 133 -0.64 -53.37 10.22
CA PRO A 133 0.36 -53.28 9.16
C PRO A 133 1.02 -54.64 8.87
N LEU A 134 1.31 -54.90 7.59
CA LEU A 134 1.96 -56.16 7.15
C LEU A 134 3.43 -56.25 7.57
N VAL A 135 4.10 -55.11 7.71
CA VAL A 135 5.53 -54.99 8.00
C VAL A 135 5.71 -53.94 9.08
N GLU A 136 6.53 -54.26 10.08
CA GLU A 136 6.99 -53.31 11.08
C GLU A 136 8.33 -52.72 10.61
N ASP A 137 8.35 -51.41 10.31
CA ASP A 137 9.56 -50.75 9.83
C ASP A 137 10.50 -50.45 11.02
N LEU A 138 11.44 -51.38 11.25
CA LEU A 138 12.44 -51.25 12.32
C LEU A 138 13.42 -50.09 12.08
N PHE A 139 13.60 -49.62 10.85
CA PHE A 139 14.47 -48.48 10.57
C PHE A 139 13.85 -47.18 11.08
N VAL A 140 12.53 -46.97 10.87
CA VAL A 140 11.79 -45.80 11.38
C VAL A 140 11.94 -45.64 12.90
N LYS A 141 11.99 -46.74 13.65
CA LYS A 141 12.21 -46.76 15.11
C LYS A 141 13.61 -46.30 15.55
N THR A 142 14.60 -46.28 14.66
CA THR A 142 15.96 -45.78 14.96
C THR A 142 16.12 -44.29 14.69
N LEU A 143 15.14 -43.66 14.03
CA LEU A 143 15.16 -42.24 13.67
C LEU A 143 14.61 -41.35 14.80
N PRO A 144 15.12 -40.12 14.99
CA PRO A 144 14.73 -39.26 16.11
C PRO A 144 13.24 -38.86 16.02
N PRO A 145 12.47 -38.87 17.13
CA PRO A 145 11.02 -38.60 17.08
C PRO A 145 10.71 -37.16 16.68
N SER A 146 9.71 -36.95 15.82
CA SER A 146 9.34 -35.62 15.29
C SER A 146 8.34 -34.86 16.16
N GLY A 147 7.57 -35.52 17.03
CA GLY A 147 6.77 -34.85 18.07
C GLY A 147 5.58 -34.03 17.55
N LEU A 148 4.98 -34.43 16.44
CA LEU A 148 3.75 -33.82 15.90
C LEU A 148 2.52 -34.44 16.58
N ASP A 149 1.55 -33.63 17.02
CA ASP A 149 0.44 -34.04 17.89
C ASP A 149 -0.88 -34.24 17.12
N PHE A 150 -1.39 -33.19 16.44
CA PHE A 150 -2.68 -33.19 15.73
C PHE A 150 -2.68 -32.27 14.50
N VAL A 151 -3.71 -32.37 13.64
CA VAL A 151 -3.90 -31.44 12.51
C VAL A 151 -4.51 -30.14 13.03
N ASP A 152 -3.78 -29.03 12.90
CA ASP A 152 -4.21 -27.70 13.36
C ASP A 152 -5.26 -27.09 12.41
N HIS A 153 -4.99 -27.17 11.10
CA HIS A 153 -5.88 -26.70 10.04
C HIS A 153 -5.48 -27.32 8.69
N VAL A 154 -6.38 -27.24 7.70
CA VAL A 154 -6.14 -27.71 6.31
C VAL A 154 -6.59 -26.63 5.33
N VAL A 155 -5.71 -26.24 4.42
CA VAL A 155 -5.92 -25.11 3.51
C VAL A 155 -6.33 -25.58 2.12
N GLY A 156 -7.47 -25.09 1.64
CA GLY A 156 -7.97 -25.31 0.28
C GLY A 156 -7.71 -24.11 -0.62
N ASN A 157 -7.07 -24.32 -1.77
CA ASN A 157 -6.96 -23.33 -2.83
C ASN A 157 -8.10 -23.52 -3.84
N GLN A 158 -8.65 -22.40 -4.29
CA GLN A 158 -9.70 -22.31 -5.31
C GLN A 158 -9.17 -21.55 -6.54
N PRO A 159 -9.80 -21.73 -7.72
CA PRO A 159 -9.70 -20.80 -8.86
C PRO A 159 -10.10 -19.36 -8.51
N ASP A 160 -9.91 -18.46 -9.47
CA ASP A 160 -10.31 -17.05 -9.35
C ASP A 160 -11.83 -16.92 -9.16
N ASP A 161 -12.24 -16.03 -8.24
CA ASP A 161 -13.62 -15.79 -7.80
C ASP A 161 -14.41 -17.03 -7.25
N GLU A 162 -13.73 -18.14 -6.91
CA GLU A 162 -14.35 -19.35 -6.33
C GLU A 162 -14.19 -19.47 -4.79
N MET A 163 -13.44 -18.60 -4.09
CA MET A 163 -13.30 -18.67 -2.62
C MET A 163 -14.63 -18.45 -1.89
N THR A 164 -15.44 -17.50 -2.37
CA THR A 164 -16.68 -17.11 -1.67
C THR A 164 -17.72 -18.22 -1.75
N SER A 165 -17.94 -18.80 -2.93
CA SER A 165 -18.86 -19.93 -3.11
C SER A 165 -18.39 -21.19 -2.38
N ALA A 166 -17.07 -21.45 -2.35
CA ALA A 166 -16.49 -22.53 -1.57
C ALA A 166 -16.69 -22.32 -0.05
N ALA A 167 -16.48 -21.11 0.48
CA ALA A 167 -16.74 -20.80 1.88
C ALA A 167 -18.23 -20.91 2.24
N GLU A 168 -19.11 -20.38 1.39
CA GLU A 168 -20.57 -20.47 1.54
C GLU A 168 -21.09 -21.91 1.55
N TRP A 169 -20.41 -22.85 0.87
CA TRP A 169 -20.74 -24.27 0.94
C TRP A 169 -20.57 -24.83 2.37
N TYR A 170 -19.50 -24.49 3.09
CA TYR A 170 -19.32 -24.89 4.49
C TYR A 170 -20.34 -24.19 5.40
N GLU A 171 -20.59 -22.89 5.18
CA GLU A 171 -21.55 -22.13 5.99
C GLU A 171 -22.97 -22.68 5.85
N LYS A 172 -23.41 -22.94 4.62
CA LYS A 172 -24.76 -23.39 4.31
C LYS A 172 -25.02 -24.85 4.64
N ASN A 173 -24.08 -25.75 4.32
CA ASN A 173 -24.33 -27.18 4.36
C ASN A 173 -23.81 -27.84 5.65
N LEU A 174 -22.76 -27.29 6.28
CA LEU A 174 -22.17 -27.85 7.51
C LEU A 174 -22.40 -26.95 8.74
N MET A 175 -23.10 -25.81 8.59
CA MET A 175 -23.30 -24.81 9.64
C MET A 175 -21.98 -24.33 10.29
N PHE A 176 -20.94 -24.21 9.47
CA PHE A 176 -19.69 -23.56 9.88
C PHE A 176 -19.87 -22.03 9.87
N HIS A 177 -19.08 -21.30 10.65
CA HIS A 177 -19.03 -19.83 10.58
C HIS A 177 -17.71 -19.36 9.97
N ARG A 178 -17.73 -18.19 9.33
CA ARG A 178 -16.50 -17.43 9.06
C ARG A 178 -15.87 -17.09 10.40
N PHE A 179 -14.62 -17.49 10.59
CA PHE A 179 -13.80 -17.14 11.74
C PHE A 179 -13.03 -15.84 11.47
N TRP A 180 -12.46 -15.76 10.26
CA TRP A 180 -11.50 -14.75 9.88
C TRP A 180 -11.47 -14.58 8.37
N SER A 181 -11.32 -13.36 7.87
CA SER A 181 -11.09 -13.11 6.44
C SER A 181 -10.08 -12.00 6.20
N VAL A 182 -9.33 -12.17 5.11
CA VAL A 182 -8.32 -11.23 4.65
C VAL A 182 -8.33 -11.12 3.14
N ASP A 183 -8.26 -9.87 2.68
CA ASP A 183 -8.23 -9.47 1.29
C ASP A 183 -6.80 -9.19 0.78
N ASP A 184 -6.70 -8.90 -0.51
CA ASP A 184 -5.46 -8.62 -1.24
C ASP A 184 -4.82 -7.27 -0.89
N SER A 185 -5.55 -6.35 -0.23
CA SER A 185 -4.95 -5.13 0.33
C SER A 185 -4.02 -5.44 1.52
N GLN A 186 -4.16 -6.63 2.11
CA GLN A 186 -3.47 -7.07 3.33
C GLN A 186 -2.45 -8.19 3.04
N ILE A 187 -2.83 -9.23 2.29
CA ILE A 187 -1.88 -10.29 1.86
C ILE A 187 -1.41 -10.01 0.43
N HIS A 188 -0.40 -9.14 0.36
CA HIS A 188 0.33 -8.91 -0.89
C HIS A 188 1.84 -8.79 -0.65
N THR A 189 2.59 -9.40 -1.56
CA THR A 189 4.00 -9.08 -1.81
C THR A 189 4.09 -7.95 -2.84
N GLN A 190 5.30 -7.61 -3.29
CA GLN A 190 5.50 -6.69 -4.42
C GLN A 190 5.02 -7.28 -5.77
N TYR A 191 4.80 -8.60 -5.82
CA TYR A 191 4.59 -9.35 -7.06
C TYR A 191 3.28 -10.14 -7.10
N SER A 192 2.81 -10.68 -5.99
CA SER A 192 1.63 -11.54 -5.90
C SER A 192 0.78 -11.20 -4.69
N ALA A 193 -0.54 -11.42 -4.81
CA ALA A 193 -1.50 -11.32 -3.72
C ALA A 193 -2.40 -12.57 -3.68
N LEU A 194 -3.15 -12.72 -2.58
CA LEU A 194 -4.21 -13.71 -2.42
C LEU A 194 -5.31 -13.15 -1.52
N ARG A 195 -6.52 -13.70 -1.64
CA ARG A 195 -7.61 -13.51 -0.68
C ARG A 195 -7.81 -14.81 0.10
N SER A 196 -8.27 -14.73 1.34
CA SER A 196 -8.47 -15.90 2.22
C SER A 196 -9.69 -15.72 3.13
N ILE A 197 -10.54 -16.74 3.20
CA ILE A 197 -11.64 -16.87 4.17
C ILE A 197 -11.41 -18.15 4.98
N VAL A 198 -11.40 -18.03 6.30
CA VAL A 198 -11.28 -19.17 7.22
C VAL A 198 -12.67 -19.51 7.72
N VAL A 199 -13.16 -20.70 7.37
CA VAL A 199 -14.38 -21.27 7.92
C VAL A 199 -14.05 -22.28 9.01
N THR A 200 -14.92 -22.41 10.01
CA THR A 200 -14.70 -23.28 11.17
C THR A 200 -16.02 -23.77 11.76
N ASN A 201 -16.03 -24.93 12.43
CA ASN A 201 -17.20 -25.40 13.15
C ASN A 201 -17.49 -24.54 14.39
N TYR A 202 -18.69 -24.65 14.96
CA TYR A 202 -19.13 -23.85 16.10
C TYR A 202 -18.18 -23.86 17.32
N GLU A 203 -17.63 -25.03 17.66
CA GLU A 203 -16.61 -25.21 18.72
C GLU A 203 -15.18 -24.81 18.31
N GLU A 204 -14.96 -24.38 17.06
CA GLU A 204 -13.70 -23.87 16.50
C GLU A 204 -12.53 -24.89 16.52
N THR A 205 -12.85 -26.19 16.57
CA THR A 205 -11.88 -27.30 16.61
C THR A 205 -11.38 -27.74 15.24
N ILE A 206 -12.10 -27.40 14.16
CA ILE A 206 -11.77 -27.68 12.76
C ILE A 206 -11.68 -26.34 12.03
N LYS A 207 -10.48 -25.98 11.54
CA LYS A 207 -10.25 -24.73 10.81
C LYS A 207 -9.87 -25.04 9.35
N MET A 208 -10.62 -24.46 8.41
CA MET A 208 -10.43 -24.63 6.97
C MET A 208 -10.23 -23.27 6.29
N PRO A 209 -8.97 -22.80 6.12
CA PRO A 209 -8.68 -21.63 5.30
C PRO A 209 -8.91 -21.95 3.81
N ILE A 210 -9.72 -21.13 3.16
CA ILE A 210 -10.05 -21.20 1.73
C ILE A 210 -9.41 -19.98 1.06
N ASN A 211 -8.55 -20.20 0.07
CA ASN A 211 -7.84 -19.15 -0.64
C ASN A 211 -8.25 -19.08 -2.12
N GLU A 212 -8.17 -17.89 -2.70
CA GLU A 212 -8.20 -17.68 -4.16
C GLU A 212 -7.02 -16.79 -4.60
N PRO A 213 -6.61 -16.84 -5.87
CA PRO A 213 -5.67 -15.86 -6.42
C PRO A 213 -6.22 -14.43 -6.26
N ALA A 214 -5.31 -13.47 -6.27
CA ALA A 214 -5.66 -12.06 -6.41
C ALA A 214 -4.67 -11.37 -7.35
N GLN A 215 -5.10 -10.24 -7.90
CA GLN A 215 -4.34 -9.53 -8.94
C GLN A 215 -2.97 -9.07 -8.41
N GLY A 216 -1.93 -9.36 -9.18
CA GLY A 216 -0.55 -9.03 -8.86
C GLY A 216 0.31 -8.92 -10.11
N LYS A 217 1.48 -8.28 -9.99
CA LYS A 217 2.43 -8.08 -11.10
C LYS A 217 3.05 -9.38 -11.64
N ARG A 218 2.93 -10.46 -10.88
CA ARG A 218 3.25 -11.84 -11.25
C ARG A 218 2.08 -12.71 -10.83
N LYS A 219 1.98 -13.85 -11.53
CA LYS A 219 1.08 -14.95 -11.22
C LYS A 219 1.06 -15.26 -9.71
N SER A 220 -0.13 -15.34 -9.12
CA SER A 220 -0.27 -15.70 -7.71
C SER A 220 0.19 -17.15 -7.49
N GLN A 221 0.74 -17.44 -6.31
CA GLN A 221 1.08 -18.82 -5.92
C GLN A 221 -0.17 -19.72 -5.83
N ILE A 222 -1.35 -19.11 -5.61
CA ILE A 222 -2.63 -19.81 -5.66
C ILE A 222 -2.97 -20.20 -7.10
N GLN A 223 -2.75 -19.31 -8.08
CA GLN A 223 -2.92 -19.65 -9.50
C GLN A 223 -1.89 -20.69 -9.97
N GLU A 224 -0.64 -20.58 -9.52
CA GLU A 224 0.38 -21.60 -9.81
C GLU A 224 -0.05 -22.98 -9.28
N TYR A 225 -0.55 -23.07 -8.05
CA TYR A 225 -1.17 -24.28 -7.53
C TYR A 225 -2.30 -24.77 -8.45
N VAL A 226 -3.27 -23.93 -8.79
CA VAL A 226 -4.46 -24.29 -9.58
C VAL A 226 -4.07 -24.85 -10.95
N ASP A 227 -3.05 -24.30 -11.60
CA ASP A 227 -2.61 -24.74 -12.92
C ASP A 227 -1.86 -26.08 -12.88
N TYR A 228 -1.02 -26.32 -11.87
CA TYR A 228 -0.29 -27.58 -11.70
C TYR A 228 -1.14 -28.69 -11.08
N TYR A 229 -2.16 -28.34 -10.30
CA TYR A 229 -3.15 -29.27 -9.75
C TYR A 229 -4.31 -29.54 -10.71
N GLY A 230 -4.57 -28.64 -11.67
CA GLY A 230 -5.70 -28.74 -12.60
C GLY A 230 -7.06 -28.34 -12.00
N GLY A 231 -7.08 -27.45 -11.01
CA GLY A 231 -8.30 -26.95 -10.36
C GLY A 231 -8.14 -26.72 -8.85
N ALA A 232 -9.28 -26.62 -8.15
CA ALA A 232 -9.35 -26.53 -6.70
C ALA A 232 -8.73 -27.75 -5.98
N GLY A 233 -8.23 -27.57 -4.76
CA GLY A 233 -7.77 -28.66 -3.89
C GLY A 233 -6.99 -28.22 -2.67
N VAL A 234 -6.56 -29.19 -1.84
CA VAL A 234 -5.77 -28.92 -0.63
C VAL A 234 -4.35 -28.50 -0.98
N GLN A 235 -3.98 -27.28 -0.59
CA GLN A 235 -2.62 -26.75 -0.72
C GLN A 235 -1.70 -27.24 0.39
N HIS A 236 -2.14 -27.14 1.66
CA HIS A 236 -1.29 -27.57 2.76
C HIS A 236 -2.08 -28.03 4.00
N ILE A 237 -1.38 -28.81 4.82
CA ILE A 237 -1.87 -29.40 6.06
C ILE A 237 -0.92 -28.96 7.16
N ALA A 238 -1.45 -28.29 8.19
CA ALA A 238 -0.67 -27.83 9.32
C ALA A 238 -0.69 -28.84 10.47
N LEU A 239 0.49 -29.20 10.96
CA LEU A 239 0.71 -30.24 11.96
C LEU A 239 1.21 -29.59 13.25
N ASN A 240 0.38 -29.62 14.28
CA ASN A 240 0.65 -29.01 15.57
C ASN A 240 1.79 -29.74 16.30
N THR A 241 2.62 -28.98 17.03
CA THR A 241 3.60 -29.52 17.98
C THR A 241 3.72 -28.63 19.22
N LYS A 242 4.22 -29.22 20.31
CA LYS A 242 4.49 -28.54 21.60
C LYS A 242 5.95 -28.10 21.76
N ASP A 243 6.84 -28.55 20.88
CA ASP A 243 8.24 -28.13 20.81
C ASP A 243 8.71 -28.16 19.34
N ILE A 244 8.47 -27.04 18.66
CA ILE A 244 8.83 -26.84 17.26
C ILE A 244 10.34 -26.81 17.02
N ILE A 245 11.14 -26.45 18.03
CA ILE A 245 12.60 -26.47 17.90
C ILE A 245 13.07 -27.93 17.78
N THR A 246 12.62 -28.81 18.68
CA THR A 246 12.94 -30.23 18.63
C THR A 246 12.33 -30.89 17.39
N ALA A 247 11.05 -30.61 17.10
CA ALA A 247 10.37 -31.17 15.94
C ALA A 247 11.11 -30.86 14.62
N VAL A 248 11.36 -29.58 14.35
CA VAL A 248 12.02 -29.14 13.09
C VAL A 248 13.48 -29.59 13.03
N THR A 249 14.18 -29.66 14.18
CA THR A 249 15.53 -30.25 14.23
C THR A 249 15.51 -31.72 13.79
N ASN A 250 14.58 -32.51 14.32
CA ASN A 250 14.50 -33.94 14.04
C ASN A 250 13.96 -34.24 12.65
N LEU A 251 13.01 -33.44 12.14
CA LEU A 251 12.55 -33.50 10.75
C LEU A 251 13.68 -33.18 9.76
N LYS A 252 14.52 -32.18 10.05
CA LYS A 252 15.73 -31.90 9.24
C LYS A 252 16.78 -33.01 9.35
N ALA A 253 16.94 -33.64 10.53
CA ALA A 253 17.82 -34.79 10.68
C ALA A 253 17.32 -36.03 9.90
N ARG A 254 16.00 -36.19 9.75
CA ARG A 254 15.36 -37.15 8.83
C ARG A 254 15.46 -36.74 7.35
N GLY A 255 16.05 -35.58 7.06
CA GLY A 255 16.22 -35.04 5.72
C GLY A 255 14.93 -34.51 5.09
N MET A 256 14.00 -33.98 5.89
CA MET A 256 12.88 -33.21 5.37
C MET A 256 13.32 -31.80 4.97
N ASP A 257 12.91 -31.38 3.79
CA ASP A 257 13.24 -30.08 3.20
C ASP A 257 12.21 -29.00 3.56
N PHE A 258 12.70 -27.82 3.95
CA PHE A 258 11.88 -26.67 4.32
C PHE A 258 12.18 -25.44 3.44
N LEU A 259 11.24 -24.50 3.39
CA LEU A 259 11.44 -23.22 2.70
C LEU A 259 12.58 -22.41 3.34
N LYS A 260 13.18 -21.52 2.54
CA LYS A 260 14.30 -20.67 2.98
C LYS A 260 13.77 -19.31 3.44
N VAL A 261 14.26 -18.84 4.59
CA VAL A 261 13.95 -17.52 5.15
C VAL A 261 15.25 -16.69 5.23
N PRO A 262 15.29 -15.45 4.70
CA PRO A 262 16.48 -14.60 4.76
C PRO A 262 16.76 -14.12 6.20
N ASP A 263 18.03 -13.97 6.58
CA ASP A 263 18.39 -13.57 7.95
C ASP A 263 17.94 -12.15 8.33
N THR A 264 17.67 -11.28 7.35
CA THR A 264 17.05 -9.96 7.52
C THR A 264 15.68 -10.03 8.21
N TYR A 265 14.93 -11.13 8.03
CA TYR A 265 13.68 -11.36 8.73
C TYR A 265 13.90 -11.40 10.25
N TYR A 266 14.89 -12.15 10.74
CA TYR A 266 15.15 -12.31 12.17
C TYR A 266 15.73 -11.04 12.81
N ILE A 267 16.52 -10.27 12.06
CA ILE A 267 16.97 -8.93 12.48
C ILE A 267 15.77 -8.01 12.73
N ASN A 268 14.77 -8.04 11.85
CA ASN A 268 13.55 -7.22 11.99
C ASN A 268 12.59 -7.78 13.05
N LEU A 269 12.48 -9.10 13.18
CA LEU A 269 11.70 -9.75 14.24
C LEU A 269 12.20 -9.35 15.64
N ARG A 270 13.52 -9.37 15.87
CA ARG A 270 14.11 -8.95 17.16
C ARG A 270 13.77 -7.50 17.50
N LYS A 271 13.78 -6.60 16.51
CA LYS A 271 13.32 -5.20 16.68
C LYS A 271 11.82 -5.11 16.99
N ARG A 272 10.98 -5.89 16.30
CA ARG A 272 9.52 -5.96 16.57
C ARG A 272 9.23 -6.47 17.98
N LEU A 273 9.99 -7.45 18.47
CA LEU A 273 9.81 -8.04 19.80
C LEU A 273 10.27 -7.11 20.95
N GLN A 274 11.15 -6.14 20.70
CA GLN A 274 11.55 -5.14 21.72
C GLN A 274 10.40 -4.23 22.17
N THR A 275 9.36 -4.08 21.34
CA THR A 275 8.18 -3.26 21.63
C THR A 275 6.87 -4.06 21.70
N ALA A 276 6.96 -5.39 21.60
CA ALA A 276 5.82 -6.29 21.75
C ALA A 276 5.43 -6.46 23.23
N ARG A 277 4.13 -6.67 23.49
CA ARG A 277 3.63 -7.01 24.84
C ARG A 277 3.93 -8.46 25.22
N ILE A 278 4.01 -9.34 24.22
CA ILE A 278 4.33 -10.77 24.40
C ILE A 278 5.83 -11.00 24.49
N LYS A 279 6.20 -12.12 25.11
CA LYS A 279 7.58 -12.61 25.17
C LYS A 279 7.65 -14.00 24.55
N VAL A 280 8.34 -14.12 23.42
CA VAL A 280 8.69 -15.43 22.84
C VAL A 280 9.61 -16.15 23.84
N THR A 281 9.22 -17.37 24.23
CA THR A 281 9.96 -18.18 25.22
C THR A 281 11.07 -19.01 24.59
N GLU A 282 10.90 -19.36 23.31
CA GLU A 282 11.89 -20.05 22.49
C GLU A 282 13.12 -19.19 22.19
N ASP A 283 14.26 -19.87 22.08
CA ASP A 283 15.55 -19.28 21.70
C ASP A 283 15.50 -18.78 20.24
N LEU A 284 15.47 -17.45 20.07
CA LEU A 284 15.40 -16.78 18.77
C LEU A 284 16.58 -17.14 17.83
N ASP A 285 17.75 -17.51 18.37
CA ASP A 285 18.91 -17.92 17.57
C ASP A 285 18.70 -19.34 17.01
N LYS A 286 18.06 -20.22 17.79
CA LYS A 286 17.60 -21.53 17.30
C LYS A 286 16.49 -21.38 16.27
N LEU A 287 15.50 -20.50 16.50
CA LEU A 287 14.45 -20.23 15.50
C LEU A 287 15.07 -19.72 14.18
N GLN A 288 16.02 -18.79 14.25
CA GLN A 288 16.78 -18.29 13.09
C GLN A 288 17.59 -19.38 12.38
N LYS A 289 18.28 -20.25 13.13
CA LYS A 289 19.04 -21.38 12.57
C LYS A 289 18.11 -22.40 11.89
N LEU A 290 16.95 -22.66 12.48
CA LEU A 290 15.95 -23.60 11.95
C LEU A 290 15.06 -22.99 10.87
N LYS A 291 15.10 -21.67 10.67
CA LYS A 291 14.28 -20.91 9.72
C LYS A 291 12.78 -20.95 10.04
N ILE A 292 12.45 -20.99 11.34
CA ILE A 292 11.08 -20.96 11.87
C ILE A 292 10.60 -19.51 11.95
N LEU A 293 9.46 -19.23 11.34
CA LEU A 293 8.82 -17.92 11.37
C LEU A 293 8.06 -17.73 12.68
N VAL A 294 7.98 -16.47 13.11
CA VAL A 294 7.22 -16.01 14.28
C VAL A 294 6.21 -14.95 13.84
N ASP A 295 4.95 -15.15 14.20
CA ASP A 295 3.95 -14.09 14.15
C ASP A 295 3.31 -13.94 15.53
N PHE A 296 2.72 -12.77 15.82
CA PHE A 296 2.20 -12.48 17.16
C PHE A 296 1.18 -11.34 17.18
N ASP A 297 0.38 -11.34 18.23
CA ASP A 297 -0.55 -10.27 18.60
C ASP A 297 -0.29 -9.82 20.05
N ASP A 298 -1.26 -9.13 20.66
CA ASP A 298 -1.15 -8.64 22.05
C ASP A 298 -1.38 -9.75 23.12
N ASN A 299 -1.95 -10.89 22.72
CA ASN A 299 -2.37 -11.98 23.62
C ASN A 299 -1.40 -13.18 23.59
N GLY A 300 -0.79 -13.44 22.44
CA GLY A 300 0.10 -14.59 22.26
C GLY A 300 0.98 -14.51 21.02
N TYR A 301 1.62 -15.63 20.70
CA TYR A 301 2.43 -15.77 19.49
C TYR A 301 2.30 -17.16 18.86
N LEU A 302 2.68 -17.23 17.60
CA LEU A 302 2.65 -18.40 16.74
C LEU A 302 4.03 -18.64 16.13
N LEU A 303 4.48 -19.89 16.18
CA LEU A 303 5.66 -20.37 15.49
C LEU A 303 5.22 -21.29 14.35
N GLN A 304 5.77 -21.08 13.16
CA GLN A 304 5.37 -21.81 11.95
C GLN A 304 6.58 -22.06 11.04
N ILE A 305 6.56 -23.16 10.27
CA ILE A 305 7.50 -23.39 9.17
C ILE A 305 6.88 -24.30 8.11
N PHE A 306 7.11 -23.97 6.84
CA PHE A 306 6.59 -24.71 5.70
C PHE A 306 7.65 -25.63 5.08
N THR A 307 7.27 -26.85 4.75
CA THR A 307 8.10 -27.74 3.93
C THR A 307 8.19 -27.23 2.49
N LYS A 308 9.11 -27.78 1.70
CA LYS A 308 8.92 -27.77 0.25
C LYS A 308 7.68 -28.61 -0.13
N PRO A 309 7.16 -28.51 -1.36
CA PRO A 309 6.22 -29.49 -1.90
C PRO A 309 6.69 -30.92 -1.63
N VAL A 310 5.75 -31.80 -1.25
CA VAL A 310 6.04 -33.22 -0.91
C VAL A 310 6.09 -34.13 -2.14
N GLN A 311 5.92 -33.55 -3.32
CA GLN A 311 5.99 -34.17 -4.64
C GLN A 311 6.52 -33.13 -5.66
N ASP A 312 6.79 -33.53 -6.91
CA ASP A 312 7.50 -32.69 -7.88
C ASP A 312 6.70 -31.47 -8.38
N ARG A 313 5.36 -31.58 -8.49
CA ARG A 313 4.50 -30.43 -8.82
C ARG A 313 4.42 -29.49 -7.60
N PRO A 314 4.38 -28.16 -7.80
CA PRO A 314 4.30 -27.18 -6.71
C PRO A 314 2.87 -27.07 -6.13
N THR A 315 2.32 -28.19 -5.65
CA THR A 315 0.95 -28.28 -5.14
C THR A 315 0.92 -28.50 -3.63
N VAL A 316 0.89 -29.74 -3.16
CA VAL A 316 0.77 -30.07 -1.73
C VAL A 316 2.10 -29.84 -0.99
N PHE A 317 2.06 -29.10 0.11
CA PHE A 317 3.13 -29.04 1.12
C PHE A 317 2.57 -29.17 2.54
N LEU A 318 3.44 -29.17 3.55
CA LEU A 318 3.07 -29.30 4.95
C LEU A 318 3.56 -28.10 5.76
N GLU A 319 2.84 -27.75 6.81
CA GLU A 319 3.28 -26.80 7.83
C GLU A 319 3.53 -27.53 9.15
N VAL A 320 4.54 -27.12 9.91
CA VAL A 320 4.70 -27.46 11.33
C VAL A 320 4.45 -26.21 12.15
N ILE A 321 3.53 -26.28 13.11
CA ILE A 321 2.97 -25.12 13.80
C ILE A 321 2.95 -25.32 15.32
N GLN A 322 3.23 -24.26 16.09
CA GLN A 322 3.12 -24.24 17.55
C GLN A 322 2.48 -22.92 18.02
N ARG A 323 1.40 -23.01 18.78
CA ARG A 323 0.63 -21.87 19.31
C ARG A 323 0.94 -21.64 20.79
N HIS A 324 1.16 -20.40 21.19
CA HIS A 324 1.25 -19.95 22.58
C HIS A 324 0.21 -18.85 22.82
N ASN A 325 -0.91 -19.19 23.48
CA ASN A 325 -2.04 -18.28 23.76
C ASN A 325 -2.56 -17.50 22.54
N HIS A 326 -2.47 -18.11 21.35
CA HIS A 326 -2.72 -17.45 20.06
C HIS A 326 -3.60 -18.33 19.17
N GLU A 327 -4.89 -18.35 19.49
CA GLU A 327 -5.91 -19.18 18.83
C GLU A 327 -6.54 -18.48 17.61
N VAL A 328 -6.41 -17.15 17.51
CA VAL A 328 -7.19 -16.31 16.58
C VAL A 328 -6.58 -16.21 15.17
N HIS A 329 -5.25 -16.19 15.03
CA HIS A 329 -4.61 -15.91 13.74
C HIS A 329 -3.78 -17.09 13.21
N LEU A 330 -3.79 -17.26 11.88
CA LEU A 330 -3.13 -18.34 11.11
C LEU A 330 -1.79 -17.89 10.51
N GLY A 331 -1.00 -17.14 11.27
CA GLY A 331 0.42 -16.88 10.95
C GLY A 331 0.69 -15.95 9.77
N ILE A 332 -0.34 -15.38 9.18
CA ILE A 332 -0.24 -14.40 8.10
C ILE A 332 0.35 -13.10 8.67
N MET A 333 1.64 -12.87 8.38
CA MET A 333 2.44 -11.77 8.96
C MET A 333 1.67 -10.46 9.05
N ASN A 334 1.35 -10.06 10.28
CA ASN A 334 0.67 -8.81 10.58
C ASN A 334 1.47 -7.58 10.10
N LYS A 335 1.20 -7.11 8.87
CA LYS A 335 1.30 -5.68 8.55
C LYS A 335 0.20 -4.99 9.35
N LYS A 336 0.55 -4.12 10.31
CA LYS A 336 -0.42 -3.34 11.07
C LYS A 336 -1.42 -2.69 10.12
N SER A 337 -2.70 -2.98 10.26
CA SER A 337 -3.75 -2.14 9.66
C SER A 337 -3.77 -0.78 10.37
N LEU A 338 -4.09 0.27 9.62
CA LEU A 338 -4.29 1.61 10.19
C LEU A 338 -5.57 1.60 11.05
N LEU A 339 -5.42 1.78 12.36
CA LEU A 339 -6.56 1.97 13.26
C LEU A 339 -6.94 3.46 13.30
N ILE A 340 -8.10 3.79 12.73
CA ILE A 340 -8.68 5.13 12.81
C ILE A 340 -9.57 5.20 14.07
N LYS A 341 -9.14 5.98 15.07
CA LYS A 341 -9.88 6.19 16.32
C LYS A 341 -11.12 7.06 16.07
N LYS A 342 -12.22 6.76 16.76
CA LYS A 342 -13.46 7.58 16.78
C LYS A 342 -13.65 8.38 18.08
N THR A 343 -12.70 8.27 19.02
CA THR A 343 -12.67 9.06 20.26
C THR A 343 -12.19 10.49 20.00
N SER A 344 -12.28 11.36 20.99
CA SER A 344 -11.74 12.72 20.83
C SER A 344 -10.22 12.68 20.82
N ILE A 345 -9.61 13.42 19.90
CA ILE A 345 -8.16 13.65 19.94
C ILE A 345 -7.74 14.32 21.26
N LEU A 346 -8.65 15.09 21.87
CA LEU A 346 -8.41 15.79 23.13
C LEU A 346 -8.33 14.85 24.36
N ASP A 347 -8.74 13.59 24.21
CA ASP A 347 -8.62 12.56 25.26
C ASP A 347 -7.17 12.07 25.39
N ASP A 348 -6.41 12.10 24.29
CA ASP A 348 -5.02 11.63 24.20
C ASP A 348 -4.00 12.79 24.03
N TYR A 349 -4.38 13.92 23.42
CA TYR A 349 -3.48 15.02 23.02
C TYR A 349 -4.00 16.42 23.38
N ARG A 350 -3.12 17.27 23.91
CA ARG A 350 -3.31 18.73 23.98
C ARG A 350 -2.87 19.36 22.66
N VAL A 351 -3.78 20.03 21.96
CA VAL A 351 -3.46 20.75 20.71
C VAL A 351 -3.22 22.23 21.00
N ASP A 352 -2.19 22.80 20.40
CA ASP A 352 -1.93 24.24 20.40
C ASP A 352 -2.45 24.87 19.10
N TRP A 353 -3.66 25.42 19.18
CA TRP A 353 -4.33 26.10 18.07
C TRP A 353 -3.70 27.45 17.69
N SER A 354 -2.83 28.01 18.53
CA SER A 354 -2.11 29.26 18.23
C SER A 354 -0.85 29.01 17.40
N ASN A 355 -0.19 27.88 17.63
CA ASN A 355 1.04 27.49 16.94
C ASN A 355 0.77 26.67 15.68
N LYS A 356 0.41 27.39 14.59
CA LYS A 356 0.28 26.81 13.25
C LYS A 356 1.66 26.61 12.62
N LEU A 357 2.04 25.35 12.40
CA LEU A 357 3.32 24.94 11.85
C LEU A 357 3.39 25.07 10.32
N GLY A 358 2.26 25.01 9.62
CA GLY A 358 2.22 25.12 8.16
C GLY A 358 0.81 25.06 7.57
N THR A 359 0.73 25.20 6.24
CA THR A 359 -0.49 25.01 5.45
C THR A 359 -0.17 24.19 4.21
N GLY A 360 -0.65 22.95 4.16
CA GLY A 360 -0.58 22.12 2.95
C GLY A 360 -1.81 22.27 2.07
N VAL A 361 -1.81 21.66 0.89
CA VAL A 361 -2.94 21.73 -0.06
C VAL A 361 -4.24 21.16 0.52
N ASN A 362 -4.13 20.11 1.34
CA ASN A 362 -5.30 19.43 1.91
C ASN A 362 -5.67 19.91 3.33
N GLY A 363 -4.90 20.85 3.92
CA GLY A 363 -5.26 21.51 5.18
C GLY A 363 -4.08 22.01 6.04
N PRO A 364 -4.40 22.70 7.16
CA PRO A 364 -3.40 23.26 8.07
C PRO A 364 -2.73 22.19 8.97
N VAL A 365 -1.54 22.53 9.45
CA VAL A 365 -0.78 21.71 10.41
C VAL A 365 -0.52 22.53 11.69
N TYR A 366 -0.78 21.94 12.85
CA TYR A 366 -0.60 22.53 14.18
C TYR A 366 0.36 21.71 15.03
N SER A 367 0.90 22.29 16.10
CA SER A 367 1.62 21.50 17.11
C SER A 367 0.67 20.90 18.16
N CYS A 368 0.96 19.69 18.61
CA CYS A 368 0.24 19.07 19.73
C CYS A 368 1.20 18.31 20.66
N GLN A 369 0.73 17.93 21.84
CA GLN A 369 1.48 17.24 22.87
C GLN A 369 0.65 16.09 23.46
N HIS A 370 1.22 14.89 23.50
CA HIS A 370 0.53 13.72 24.06
C HIS A 370 0.42 13.84 25.58
N LEU A 371 -0.80 13.73 26.13
CA LEU A 371 -1.10 14.08 27.52
C LEU A 371 -0.33 13.24 28.56
N LYS A 372 -0.12 11.94 28.28
CA LYS A 372 0.55 11.02 29.22
C LYS A 372 2.09 11.05 29.17
N THR A 373 2.69 11.37 28.01
CA THR A 373 4.15 11.28 27.80
C THR A 373 4.83 12.65 27.70
N ALA A 374 4.04 13.72 27.55
CA ALA A 374 4.49 15.09 27.27
C ALA A 374 5.31 15.23 25.96
N GLU A 375 5.33 14.21 25.10
CA GLU A 375 6.02 14.23 23.80
C GLU A 375 5.27 15.11 22.79
N ARG A 376 6.01 15.82 21.92
CA ARG A 376 5.48 16.80 20.97
C ARG A 376 5.38 16.22 19.55
N PHE A 377 4.27 16.52 18.89
CA PHE A 377 3.90 16.00 17.58
C PHE A 377 3.36 17.12 16.67
N ALA A 378 3.30 16.83 15.37
CA ALA A 378 2.59 17.65 14.39
C ALA A 378 1.21 17.04 14.12
N LEU A 379 0.17 17.87 14.04
CA LEU A 379 -1.21 17.46 13.78
C LEU A 379 -1.67 18.06 12.44
N LYS A 380 -1.86 17.23 11.42
CA LYS A 380 -2.44 17.64 10.12
C LYS A 380 -3.95 17.42 10.12
N LEU A 381 -4.69 18.44 9.66
CA LEU A 381 -6.14 18.43 9.57
C LEU A 381 -6.53 18.18 8.11
N LEU A 382 -7.21 17.07 7.84
CA LEU A 382 -7.73 16.71 6.51
C LEU A 382 -9.26 16.67 6.54
N LYS A 383 -9.89 16.88 5.39
CA LYS A 383 -11.34 16.63 5.23
C LYS A 383 -11.60 15.13 5.30
N ASP A 384 -12.66 14.72 6.00
CA ASP A 384 -13.11 13.32 6.03
C ASP A 384 -13.83 12.98 4.72
N ASN A 385 -13.04 12.66 3.69
CA ASN A 385 -13.51 12.29 2.35
C ASN A 385 -12.52 11.31 1.69
N GLN A 386 -12.89 10.79 0.52
CA GLN A 386 -12.09 9.78 -0.19
C GLN A 386 -10.64 10.21 -0.49
N GLN A 387 -10.39 11.52 -0.68
CA GLN A 387 -9.04 12.05 -0.90
C GLN A 387 -8.22 12.06 0.41
N GLY A 388 -8.84 12.52 1.51
CA GLY A 388 -8.21 12.51 2.84
C GLY A 388 -7.87 11.10 3.31
N HIS A 389 -8.80 10.14 3.18
CA HIS A 389 -8.54 8.73 3.50
C HIS A 389 -7.38 8.16 2.67
N ARG A 390 -7.35 8.44 1.37
CA ARG A 390 -6.27 7.98 0.47
C ARG A 390 -4.91 8.55 0.84
N GLU A 391 -4.82 9.83 1.17
CA GLU A 391 -3.57 10.45 1.63
C GLU A 391 -3.01 9.70 2.85
N VAL A 392 -3.84 9.50 3.86
CA VAL A 392 -3.45 8.81 5.10
C VAL A 392 -3.08 7.36 4.84
N GLU A 393 -3.86 6.64 4.02
CA GLU A 393 -3.61 5.23 3.69
C GLU A 393 -2.27 5.03 2.97
N LEU A 394 -1.97 5.86 1.96
CA LEU A 394 -0.73 5.75 1.18
C LEU A 394 0.49 6.17 2.00
N HIS A 395 0.36 7.23 2.82
CA HIS A 395 1.39 7.63 3.77
C HIS A 395 1.65 6.51 4.80
N TYR A 396 0.60 5.90 5.35
CA TYR A 396 0.71 4.82 6.33
C TYR A 396 1.33 3.54 5.74
N LYS A 397 1.06 3.21 4.47
CA LYS A 397 1.74 2.11 3.76
C LYS A 397 3.26 2.35 3.65
N CYS A 398 3.68 3.60 3.45
CA CYS A 398 5.09 3.97 3.31
C CYS A 398 5.90 3.94 4.60
N ILE A 399 5.28 3.83 5.78
CA ILE A 399 5.97 3.77 7.09
C ILE A 399 5.97 2.35 7.68
N PRO A 400 6.81 2.03 8.69
CA PRO A 400 7.95 2.82 9.18
C PRO A 400 9.08 2.87 8.16
N HIS A 401 9.68 4.05 7.97
CA HIS A 401 10.86 4.25 7.13
C HIS A 401 11.72 5.39 7.73
N PRO A 402 13.06 5.31 7.74
CA PRO A 402 13.91 6.38 8.28
C PRO A 402 13.71 7.73 7.57
N HIS A 403 13.33 7.71 6.29
CA HIS A 403 13.18 8.89 5.44
C HIS A 403 11.73 9.17 4.99
N VAL A 404 10.72 8.63 5.68
CA VAL A 404 9.31 9.06 5.54
C VAL A 404 8.81 9.49 6.92
N VAL A 405 8.05 10.58 6.98
CA VAL A 405 7.46 11.11 8.23
C VAL A 405 6.55 10.06 8.84
N ASN A 406 6.74 9.72 10.12
CA ASN A 406 5.96 8.70 10.79
C ASN A 406 4.59 9.23 11.26
N ILE A 407 3.51 8.51 10.95
CA ILE A 407 2.18 8.71 11.56
C ILE A 407 2.14 7.95 12.89
N GLN A 408 1.74 8.65 13.95
CA GLN A 408 1.60 8.11 15.30
C GLN A 408 0.18 7.62 15.59
N ASP A 409 -0.83 8.45 15.30
CA ASP A 409 -2.25 8.16 15.52
C ASP A 409 -3.09 8.83 14.41
N VAL A 410 -4.28 8.29 14.13
CA VAL A 410 -5.28 8.90 13.25
C VAL A 410 -6.64 8.85 13.93
N TYR A 411 -7.36 9.97 13.90
CA TYR A 411 -8.74 10.08 14.39
C TYR A 411 -9.67 10.51 13.26
N ALA A 412 -10.82 9.87 13.12
CA ALA A 412 -11.96 10.38 12.35
C ALA A 412 -12.95 10.95 13.37
N ASN A 413 -13.10 12.27 13.40
CA ASN A 413 -13.92 12.93 14.41
C ASN A 413 -14.61 14.19 13.89
N THR A 414 -15.65 14.59 14.60
CA THR A 414 -16.50 15.74 14.32
C THR A 414 -16.10 16.88 15.26
N VAL A 415 -15.30 17.83 14.78
CA VAL A 415 -14.68 18.88 15.61
C VAL A 415 -14.91 20.25 14.99
N GLN A 416 -15.35 21.21 15.82
CA GLN A 416 -15.41 22.63 15.50
C GLN A 416 -14.15 23.32 16.02
N PHE A 417 -13.44 24.05 15.16
CA PHE A 417 -12.24 24.77 15.58
C PHE A 417 -12.52 26.22 16.00
N PRO A 418 -11.63 26.83 16.81
CA PRO A 418 -11.73 28.25 17.14
C PRO A 418 -11.82 29.12 15.87
N GLY A 419 -12.93 29.84 15.73
CA GLY A 419 -13.21 30.70 14.57
C GLY A 419 -14.09 30.07 13.47
N GLU A 420 -14.46 28.78 13.55
CA GLU A 420 -15.37 28.15 12.59
C GLU A 420 -16.83 28.29 13.02
N THR A 421 -17.71 28.69 12.09
CA THR A 421 -19.14 28.93 12.34
C THR A 421 -19.99 27.65 12.33
N SER A 422 -19.43 26.51 11.91
CA SER A 422 -20.13 25.23 11.83
C SER A 422 -19.19 24.05 12.07
N ILE A 423 -19.78 22.91 12.39
CA ILE A 423 -19.05 21.68 12.75
C ILE A 423 -18.76 20.87 11.49
N HIS A 424 -17.55 20.29 11.37
CA HIS A 424 -17.13 19.52 10.19
C HIS A 424 -16.55 18.14 10.57
N HIS A 425 -16.78 17.14 9.72
CA HIS A 425 -16.15 15.82 9.80
C HIS A 425 -14.72 15.90 9.25
N ARG A 426 -13.74 15.40 10.03
CA ARG A 426 -12.31 15.55 9.73
C ARG A 426 -11.51 14.31 10.09
N LEU A 427 -10.47 14.10 9.30
CA LEU A 427 -9.38 13.20 9.63
C LEU A 427 -8.25 14.00 10.27
N LEU A 428 -7.84 13.58 11.47
CA LEU A 428 -6.85 14.22 12.31
C LEU A 428 -5.64 13.31 12.40
N VAL A 429 -4.56 13.69 11.72
CA VAL A 429 -3.37 12.84 11.55
C VAL A 429 -2.26 13.36 12.45
N VAL A 430 -1.93 12.61 13.49
CA VAL A 430 -0.80 12.91 14.38
C VAL A 430 0.46 12.29 13.79
N MET A 431 1.50 13.11 13.62
CA MET A 431 2.77 12.76 12.98
C MET A 431 3.95 13.18 13.85
N GLU A 432 5.13 12.56 13.65
CA GLU A 432 6.36 13.02 14.31
C GLU A 432 6.66 14.50 13.97
N LEU A 433 7.13 15.27 14.96
CA LEU A 433 7.45 16.68 14.78
C LEU A 433 8.81 16.85 14.07
N MET A 434 8.85 17.67 13.02
CA MET A 434 10.03 17.92 12.19
C MET A 434 10.60 19.32 12.48
N GLU A 435 11.47 19.43 13.48
CA GLU A 435 11.95 20.71 14.02
C GLU A 435 13.03 21.41 13.17
N GLY A 436 13.55 20.74 12.15
CA GLY A 436 14.54 21.30 11.21
C GLY A 436 13.95 22.15 10.07
N GLY A 437 12.63 22.10 9.84
CA GLY A 437 11.94 22.84 8.78
C GLY A 437 12.09 22.22 7.37
N GLU A 438 11.73 22.99 6.34
CA GLU A 438 11.78 22.58 4.93
C GLU A 438 13.22 22.53 4.37
N LEU A 439 13.50 21.59 3.46
CA LEU A 439 14.75 21.56 2.69
C LEU A 439 14.92 22.84 1.86
N PHE A 440 13.83 23.41 1.35
CA PHE A 440 13.86 24.69 0.62
C PHE A 440 14.55 25.80 1.42
N ASP A 441 14.11 26.03 2.66
CA ASP A 441 14.66 27.06 3.53
C ASP A 441 16.13 26.78 3.88
N ARG A 442 16.53 25.50 3.94
CA ARG A 442 17.92 25.09 4.17
C ARG A 442 18.82 25.42 2.98
N ILE A 443 18.37 25.16 1.75
CA ILE A 443 19.07 25.53 0.51
C ILE A 443 19.15 27.06 0.39
N ALA A 444 18.04 27.76 0.61
CA ALA A 444 17.97 29.22 0.53
C ALA A 444 18.93 29.91 1.53
N LYS A 445 19.05 29.41 2.76
CA LYS A 445 20.01 29.90 3.77
C LYS A 445 21.47 29.60 3.39
N ALA A 446 21.74 28.47 2.74
CA ALA A 446 23.08 28.10 2.29
C ALA A 446 23.49 28.74 0.94
N SER A 447 22.56 29.35 0.22
CA SER A 447 22.62 29.70 -1.22
C SER A 447 22.77 28.49 -2.15
N ARG A 448 23.72 27.58 -1.89
CA ARG A 448 23.85 26.26 -2.51
C ARG A 448 24.52 25.29 -1.53
N PHE A 449 24.38 23.99 -1.75
CA PHE A 449 25.08 22.96 -0.97
C PHE A 449 26.44 22.58 -1.58
N THR A 450 27.33 22.01 -0.75
CA THR A 450 28.48 21.29 -1.29
C THR A 450 28.00 19.98 -1.94
N GLU A 451 28.75 19.44 -2.91
CA GLU A 451 28.45 18.12 -3.48
C GLU A 451 28.29 17.04 -2.39
N ARG A 452 29.06 17.13 -1.30
CA ARG A 452 28.96 16.21 -0.16
C ARG A 452 27.61 16.29 0.55
N ASN A 453 27.11 17.50 0.84
CA ASN A 453 25.80 17.65 1.48
C ASN A 453 24.68 17.29 0.48
N ALA A 454 24.81 17.68 -0.79
CA ALA A 454 23.87 17.31 -1.85
C ALA A 454 23.74 15.78 -1.95
N VAL A 455 24.84 15.03 -2.09
CA VAL A 455 24.85 13.56 -2.07
C VAL A 455 24.18 12.98 -0.82
N CYS A 456 24.48 13.52 0.36
CA CYS A 456 23.92 13.04 1.62
C CYS A 456 22.40 13.19 1.69
N PHE A 457 21.84 14.29 1.20
CA PHE A 457 20.39 14.47 1.11
C PHE A 457 19.78 13.69 -0.06
N THR A 458 20.40 13.71 -1.25
CA THR A 458 19.95 12.95 -2.43
C THR A 458 19.75 11.48 -2.10
N LYS A 459 20.71 10.86 -1.39
CA LYS A 459 20.61 9.46 -0.97
C LYS A 459 19.39 9.20 -0.08
N GLN A 460 19.19 10.03 0.94
CA GLN A 460 18.04 9.88 1.86
C GLN A 460 16.69 10.11 1.16
N ILE A 461 16.62 11.06 0.22
CA ILE A 461 15.43 11.30 -0.60
C ILE A 461 15.18 10.11 -1.55
N ALA A 462 16.23 9.59 -2.19
CA ALA A 462 16.13 8.42 -3.05
C ALA A 462 15.65 7.17 -2.28
N GLU A 463 16.12 6.94 -1.05
CA GLU A 463 15.61 5.87 -0.18
C GLU A 463 14.12 6.08 0.17
N ALA A 464 13.66 7.31 0.36
CA ALA A 464 12.24 7.61 0.58
C ALA A 464 11.37 7.37 -0.68
N VAL A 465 11.87 7.75 -1.85
CA VAL A 465 11.20 7.54 -3.15
C VAL A 465 11.18 6.05 -3.51
N GLU A 466 12.29 5.33 -3.31
CA GLU A 466 12.38 3.87 -3.44
C GLU A 466 11.35 3.17 -2.55
N ARG A 467 11.18 3.63 -1.30
CA ARG A 467 10.15 3.10 -0.40
C ARG A 467 8.75 3.24 -1.00
N CYS A 468 8.37 4.41 -1.50
CA CYS A 468 7.09 4.62 -2.20
C CYS A 468 6.96 3.72 -3.43
N HIS A 469 7.97 3.72 -4.30
CA HIS A 469 7.98 3.00 -5.58
C HIS A 469 7.93 1.47 -5.40
N SER A 470 8.61 0.94 -4.38
CA SER A 470 8.59 -0.48 -4.01
C SER A 470 7.19 -0.97 -3.62
N LEU A 471 6.37 -0.07 -3.06
CA LEU A 471 4.96 -0.29 -2.72
C LEU A 471 4.00 0.04 -3.86
N ASN A 472 4.54 0.31 -5.05
CA ASN A 472 3.80 0.72 -6.25
C ASN A 472 3.08 2.08 -6.12
N ILE A 473 3.57 2.97 -5.25
CA ILE A 473 3.03 4.32 -5.02
C ILE A 473 3.94 5.34 -5.69
N ALA A 474 3.41 6.19 -6.56
CA ALA A 474 4.10 7.41 -6.98
C ALA A 474 3.69 8.57 -6.05
N HIS A 475 4.65 9.40 -5.65
CA HIS A 475 4.42 10.53 -4.74
C HIS A 475 3.80 11.72 -5.48
N ARG A 476 4.26 11.98 -6.71
CA ARG A 476 3.74 12.94 -7.71
C ARG A 476 3.84 14.42 -7.36
N ASP A 477 4.16 14.76 -6.12
CA ASP A 477 4.47 16.13 -5.66
C ASP A 477 5.80 16.15 -4.88
N LEU A 478 6.86 15.55 -5.45
CA LEU A 478 8.20 15.58 -4.84
C LEU A 478 8.85 16.95 -5.08
N LYS A 479 9.09 17.70 -4.00
CA LYS A 479 9.68 19.05 -4.04
C LYS A 479 10.36 19.41 -2.71
N PRO A 480 11.30 20.37 -2.66
CA PRO A 480 12.03 20.75 -1.43
C PRO A 480 11.15 21.22 -0.27
N GLU A 481 9.92 21.64 -0.53
CA GLU A 481 8.92 22.05 0.47
C GLU A 481 8.26 20.84 1.16
N ASN A 482 8.13 19.70 0.47
CA ASN A 482 7.58 18.45 1.01
C ASN A 482 8.65 17.54 1.65
N LEU A 483 9.90 18.03 1.72
CA LEU A 483 11.05 17.34 2.31
C LEU A 483 11.45 18.05 3.60
N LEU A 484 11.17 17.41 4.74
CA LEU A 484 11.29 18.00 6.07
C LEU A 484 12.54 17.48 6.80
N LEU A 485 13.25 18.36 7.49
CA LEU A 485 14.41 18.02 8.31
C LEU A 485 13.98 17.76 9.76
N LYS A 486 14.46 16.66 10.35
CA LYS A 486 14.11 16.29 11.73
C LYS A 486 14.65 17.28 12.76
N ASP A 487 15.87 17.77 12.54
CA ASP A 487 16.55 18.76 13.37
C ASP A 487 17.44 19.69 12.53
N GLN A 488 18.04 20.70 13.15
CA GLN A 488 18.85 21.71 12.46
C GLN A 488 20.32 21.29 12.19
N LYS A 489 20.68 20.02 12.38
CA LYS A 489 22.08 19.57 12.19
C LYS A 489 22.50 19.66 10.73
N GLU A 490 23.80 19.81 10.51
CA GLU A 490 24.37 20.00 9.17
C GLU A 490 24.08 18.82 8.22
N ASN A 491 24.19 17.60 8.74
CA ASN A 491 23.77 16.35 8.08
C ASN A 491 22.52 15.77 8.77
N GLY A 492 21.50 16.61 8.97
CA GLY A 492 20.23 16.21 9.60
C GLY A 492 19.49 15.12 8.82
N ILE A 493 18.64 14.36 9.51
CA ILE A 493 17.78 13.36 8.87
C ILE A 493 16.68 14.09 8.10
N ILE A 494 16.60 13.86 6.80
CA ILE A 494 15.52 14.36 5.95
C ILE A 494 14.43 13.29 5.80
N LYS A 495 13.16 13.71 5.74
CA LYS A 495 12.01 12.82 5.54
C LYS A 495 11.01 13.40 4.54
N LEU A 496 10.47 12.54 3.70
CA LEU A 496 9.34 12.84 2.81
C LEU A 496 8.02 12.89 3.60
N GLY A 497 7.24 13.93 3.36
CA GLY A 497 5.87 14.09 3.85
C GLY A 497 4.94 14.65 2.78
N ASP A 498 3.67 14.85 3.16
CA ASP A 498 2.56 15.32 2.32
C ASP A 498 2.22 14.42 1.11
N PHE A 499 1.55 13.30 1.39
CA PHE A 499 1.07 12.34 0.40
C PHE A 499 -0.22 12.79 -0.33
N GLY A 500 -0.59 14.07 -0.26
CA GLY A 500 -1.89 14.59 -0.74
C GLY A 500 -2.17 14.40 -2.24
N PHE A 501 -1.13 14.15 -3.05
CA PHE A 501 -1.20 13.84 -4.49
C PHE A 501 -0.78 12.40 -4.83
N ALA A 502 -0.33 11.63 -3.85
CA ALA A 502 0.16 10.27 -4.05
C ALA A 502 -0.96 9.38 -4.62
N LYS A 503 -0.59 8.45 -5.50
CA LYS A 503 -1.51 7.43 -6.01
C LYS A 503 -0.75 6.11 -6.25
N VAL A 504 -1.47 5.00 -6.15
CA VAL A 504 -0.99 3.70 -6.64
C VAL A 504 -0.92 3.73 -8.17
N ASP A 505 0.17 3.21 -8.72
CA ASP A 505 0.34 3.00 -10.16
C ASP A 505 -0.48 1.80 -10.65
N ASP A 506 -1.72 2.11 -11.04
CA ASP A 506 -2.69 1.18 -11.61
C ASP A 506 -2.74 1.23 -13.15
N GLY A 507 -1.85 1.99 -13.79
CA GLY A 507 -1.89 2.23 -15.23
C GLY A 507 -3.06 3.10 -15.74
N SER A 508 -3.85 3.74 -14.86
CA SER A 508 -4.99 4.60 -15.21
C SER A 508 -4.74 6.10 -15.03
N LEU A 509 -3.47 6.50 -14.95
CA LEU A 509 -3.06 7.80 -14.37
C LEU A 509 -3.16 8.98 -15.34
N MET A 510 -4.40 9.33 -15.70
CA MET A 510 -4.74 10.35 -16.70
C MET A 510 -4.98 11.76 -16.12
N THR A 511 -4.88 11.98 -14.80
CA THR A 511 -5.23 13.27 -14.16
C THR A 511 -3.99 14.10 -13.80
N PRO A 512 -3.70 15.23 -14.49
CA PRO A 512 -2.50 16.02 -14.24
C PRO A 512 -2.67 17.06 -13.11
N HIS A 513 -1.90 16.92 -12.02
CA HIS A 513 -1.79 17.90 -10.93
C HIS A 513 -0.31 18.05 -10.55
N PHE A 514 0.31 19.21 -10.78
CA PHE A 514 1.77 19.39 -10.57
C PHE A 514 2.17 20.85 -10.30
N THR A 515 3.32 21.03 -9.63
CA THR A 515 3.97 22.34 -9.42
C THR A 515 4.92 22.67 -10.61
N PRO A 516 4.74 23.79 -11.35
CA PRO A 516 5.37 24.03 -12.65
C PRO A 516 6.89 23.84 -12.82
N TYR A 517 7.68 24.18 -11.80
CA TYR A 517 9.15 24.14 -11.89
C TYR A 517 9.74 22.72 -11.83
N TYR A 518 8.94 21.73 -11.40
CA TYR A 518 9.35 20.34 -11.16
C TYR A 518 8.68 19.36 -12.12
N VAL A 519 7.86 19.85 -13.06
CA VAL A 519 7.10 19.04 -14.02
C VAL A 519 8.03 18.38 -15.03
N ALA A 520 7.67 17.17 -15.45
CA ALA A 520 8.46 16.35 -16.35
C ALA A 520 7.90 16.36 -17.81
N PRO A 521 8.75 16.23 -18.85
CA PRO A 521 8.39 16.36 -20.28
C PRO A 521 7.08 15.66 -20.69
N GLN A 522 7.05 14.34 -20.48
CA GLN A 522 5.95 13.38 -20.52
C GLN A 522 4.58 13.89 -20.04
N VAL A 523 4.53 14.62 -18.93
CA VAL A 523 3.30 15.10 -18.29
C VAL A 523 2.64 16.18 -19.15
N LEU A 524 3.47 17.04 -19.74
CA LEU A 524 3.06 18.12 -20.62
C LEU A 524 2.66 17.56 -22.00
N GLU A 525 3.27 16.45 -22.42
CA GLU A 525 2.88 15.72 -23.64
C GLU A 525 1.53 14.99 -23.47
N ALA A 526 1.27 14.37 -22.32
CA ALA A 526 -0.04 13.79 -22.00
C ALA A 526 -1.17 14.85 -22.03
N LYS A 527 -0.94 16.02 -21.42
CA LYS A 527 -1.87 17.17 -21.48
C LYS A 527 -2.10 17.66 -22.91
N ARG A 528 -1.07 17.62 -23.78
CA ARG A 528 -1.20 17.98 -25.20
C ARG A 528 -2.01 16.96 -26.01
N LYS A 529 -1.84 15.65 -25.73
CA LYS A 529 -2.56 14.56 -26.42
C LYS A 529 -4.02 14.45 -25.98
N SER A 530 -4.35 14.76 -24.73
CA SER A 530 -5.75 14.86 -24.29
C SER A 530 -6.50 16.06 -24.90
N GLN A 531 -5.77 17.08 -25.34
CA GLN A 531 -6.34 18.25 -26.04
C GLN A 531 -6.53 18.02 -27.56
N SER A 532 -5.82 17.07 -28.17
CA SER A 532 -5.86 16.83 -29.63
C SER A 532 -6.95 15.83 -30.07
N GLY A 533 -8.06 15.76 -29.35
CA GLY A 533 -9.11 14.76 -29.52
C GLY A 533 -10.22 15.10 -30.51
N PHE A 534 -9.94 15.66 -31.71
CA PHE A 534 -10.90 15.66 -32.84
C PHE A 534 -10.27 16.04 -34.20
N ALA A 535 -9.72 15.05 -34.93
CA ALA A 535 -9.55 15.08 -36.39
C ALA A 535 -9.23 13.65 -36.87
N GLY A 536 -10.04 13.09 -37.77
CA GLY A 536 -10.02 11.66 -38.05
C GLY A 536 -8.93 11.18 -39.01
N TYR A 537 -8.27 10.06 -38.66
CA TYR A 537 -7.83 9.01 -39.59
C TYR A 537 -7.67 7.67 -38.84
N ASN A 538 -7.78 6.54 -39.52
CA ASN A 538 -7.95 5.23 -38.88
C ASN A 538 -6.66 4.54 -38.38
N SER A 539 -6.86 3.69 -37.37
CA SER A 539 -6.15 2.44 -37.03
C SER A 539 -4.68 2.47 -36.54
N VAL A 540 -4.51 2.49 -35.21
CA VAL A 540 -3.61 1.60 -34.43
C VAL A 540 -4.29 1.33 -33.07
N PRO A 541 -4.20 0.14 -32.45
CA PRO A 541 -4.75 -0.09 -31.10
C PRO A 541 -4.08 0.84 -30.07
N PHE A 542 -4.89 1.65 -29.39
CA PHE A 542 -4.43 2.68 -28.46
C PHE A 542 -4.03 2.06 -27.11
N GLN A 543 -2.73 1.81 -26.89
CA GLN A 543 -2.24 1.53 -25.55
C GLN A 543 -2.36 2.79 -24.68
N PRO A 544 -3.01 2.74 -23.50
CA PRO A 544 -3.04 3.87 -22.58
C PRO A 544 -1.63 4.17 -22.07
N TYR A 545 -1.26 5.45 -22.08
CA TYR A 545 0.09 5.92 -21.74
C TYR A 545 0.26 6.02 -20.21
N THR A 546 1.17 5.23 -19.64
CA THR A 546 1.33 5.06 -18.19
C THR A 546 2.65 5.66 -17.71
N TYR A 547 2.57 6.69 -16.85
CA TYR A 547 3.74 7.52 -16.55
C TYR A 547 3.65 8.24 -15.19
N ASP A 548 4.03 7.58 -14.07
CA ASP A 548 3.91 8.19 -12.74
C ASP A 548 5.17 8.12 -11.86
N LYS A 549 5.75 6.94 -11.59
CA LYS A 549 6.99 6.83 -10.78
C LYS A 549 8.15 7.58 -11.41
N CYS A 550 8.20 7.56 -12.73
CA CYS A 550 9.20 8.26 -13.52
C CYS A 550 9.10 9.79 -13.40
N CYS A 551 7.97 10.36 -12.93
CA CYS A 551 7.91 11.79 -12.61
C CYS A 551 8.61 12.12 -11.27
N ASP A 552 8.56 11.23 -10.27
CA ASP A 552 9.29 11.43 -9.01
C ASP A 552 10.81 11.41 -9.25
N MET A 553 11.31 10.54 -10.14
CA MET A 553 12.73 10.50 -10.51
C MET A 553 13.19 11.78 -11.23
N TRP A 554 12.36 12.31 -12.12
CA TRP A 554 12.61 13.63 -12.73
C TRP A 554 12.64 14.75 -11.69
N SER A 555 11.65 14.79 -10.79
CA SER A 555 11.60 15.80 -9.72
C SER A 555 12.79 15.67 -8.75
N LEU A 556 13.27 14.45 -8.47
CA LEU A 556 14.52 14.23 -7.73
C LEU A 556 15.71 14.86 -8.46
N GLY A 557 15.87 14.63 -9.76
CA GLY A 557 16.90 15.27 -10.58
C GLY A 557 16.86 16.80 -10.53
N VAL A 558 15.67 17.39 -10.56
CA VAL A 558 15.46 18.84 -10.39
C VAL A 558 15.89 19.31 -8.99
N ILE A 559 15.58 18.54 -7.93
CA ILE A 559 16.01 18.84 -6.56
C ILE A 559 17.54 18.78 -6.43
N VAL A 560 18.20 17.80 -7.05
CA VAL A 560 19.68 17.73 -7.08
C VAL A 560 20.28 18.95 -7.78
N TYR A 561 19.73 19.36 -8.93
CA TYR A 561 20.16 20.57 -9.63
C TYR A 561 20.05 21.81 -8.72
N ILE A 562 18.90 22.00 -8.05
CA ILE A 562 18.66 23.11 -7.12
C ILE A 562 19.61 23.05 -5.92
N MET A 563 19.92 21.88 -5.36
CA MET A 563 20.89 21.74 -4.27
C MET A 563 22.30 22.17 -4.71
N LEU A 564 22.70 21.89 -5.95
CA LEU A 564 24.05 22.17 -6.46
C LEU A 564 24.28 23.64 -6.85
N CYS A 565 23.27 24.34 -7.40
CA CYS A 565 23.44 25.73 -7.87
C CYS A 565 22.55 26.79 -7.17
N GLY A 566 21.50 26.38 -6.44
CA GLY A 566 20.58 27.27 -5.73
C GLY A 566 19.37 27.77 -6.53
N TYR A 567 19.17 27.31 -7.78
CA TYR A 567 18.05 27.73 -8.64
C TYR A 567 17.53 26.58 -9.52
N PRO A 568 16.25 26.60 -9.95
CA PRO A 568 15.70 25.53 -10.79
C PRO A 568 16.25 25.60 -12.23
N PRO A 569 16.44 24.45 -12.91
CA PRO A 569 17.01 24.38 -14.27
C PRO A 569 16.11 25.05 -15.32
N PHE A 570 14.81 25.16 -15.05
CA PHE A 570 13.80 25.74 -15.92
C PHE A 570 13.25 27.06 -15.35
N CYS A 571 14.11 28.07 -15.25
CA CYS A 571 13.68 29.44 -14.92
C CYS A 571 13.03 30.14 -16.15
N PRO A 572 12.02 31.01 -15.95
CA PRO A 572 11.55 31.92 -16.98
C PRO A 572 12.68 32.82 -17.49
N THR A 573 12.78 32.98 -18.81
CA THR A 573 13.75 33.88 -19.46
C THR A 573 13.37 35.36 -19.32
N THR A 574 12.10 35.66 -19.01
CA THR A 574 11.58 37.00 -18.68
C THR A 574 10.85 36.98 -17.33
N PRO A 575 10.94 38.05 -16.52
CA PRO A 575 10.15 38.16 -15.29
C PRO A 575 8.65 38.11 -15.60
N THR A 576 7.94 37.18 -14.98
CA THR A 576 6.49 36.99 -15.15
C THR A 576 5.90 36.29 -13.93
N ASP A 577 4.61 36.48 -13.70
CA ASP A 577 3.82 35.80 -12.67
C ASP A 577 3.05 34.59 -13.23
N ALA A 578 3.14 34.33 -14.54
CA ALA A 578 2.62 33.10 -15.14
C ALA A 578 3.36 31.87 -14.59
N ALA A 579 2.61 30.96 -13.97
CA ALA A 579 3.16 29.81 -13.25
C ALA A 579 3.98 28.86 -14.16
N LEU A 580 3.56 28.68 -15.43
CA LEU A 580 4.30 27.94 -16.45
C LEU A 580 4.26 28.73 -17.78
N THR A 581 5.41 29.20 -18.26
CA THR A 581 5.46 29.90 -19.56
C THR A 581 5.55 28.92 -20.75
N PRO A 582 5.12 29.29 -21.95
CA PRO A 582 5.33 28.48 -23.16
C PRO A 582 6.81 28.19 -23.44
N ASP A 583 7.71 29.09 -23.05
CA ASP A 583 9.17 28.89 -23.13
C ASP A 583 9.67 27.82 -22.16
N MET A 584 9.26 27.90 -20.90
CA MET A 584 9.54 26.87 -19.88
C MET A 584 8.94 25.52 -20.30
N GLN A 585 7.69 25.48 -20.78
CA GLN A 585 7.05 24.26 -21.27
C GLN A 585 7.84 23.65 -22.43
N ARG A 586 8.30 24.45 -23.41
CA ARG A 586 9.15 23.98 -24.51
C ARG A 586 10.49 23.44 -24.02
N ARG A 587 11.11 24.12 -23.05
CA ARG A 587 12.39 23.73 -22.46
C ARG A 587 12.28 22.48 -21.58
N ILE A 588 11.21 22.32 -20.81
CA ILE A 588 10.92 21.09 -20.06
C ILE A 588 10.66 19.94 -21.04
N MET A 589 9.77 20.11 -22.02
CA MET A 589 9.45 19.07 -23.02
C MET A 589 10.66 18.61 -23.85
N SER A 590 11.66 19.47 -24.03
CA SER A 590 12.91 19.14 -24.73
C SER A 590 14.09 18.86 -23.80
N ALA A 591 13.91 18.92 -22.47
CA ALA A 591 14.97 18.87 -21.46
C ALA A 591 16.13 19.86 -21.72
N GLN A 592 15.82 21.09 -22.19
CA GLN A 592 16.77 22.17 -22.46
C GLN A 592 17.03 23.05 -21.23
N TYR A 593 18.14 22.77 -20.54
CA TYR A 593 18.74 23.59 -19.50
C TYR A 593 20.27 23.68 -19.72
N GLU A 594 20.91 24.61 -19.02
CA GLU A 594 22.33 24.91 -19.20
C GLU A 594 23.11 24.80 -17.88
N PHE A 595 24.40 24.48 -17.99
CA PHE A 595 25.36 24.51 -16.89
C PHE A 595 26.19 25.79 -16.98
N SER A 596 25.60 26.93 -16.56
CA SER A 596 26.24 28.25 -16.55
C SER A 596 27.67 28.16 -15.98
N PRO A 597 28.73 28.55 -16.74
CA PRO A 597 30.11 28.46 -16.24
C PRO A 597 30.37 29.27 -14.96
N ALA A 598 29.58 30.32 -14.70
CA ALA A 598 29.69 31.11 -13.48
C ALA A 598 29.37 30.28 -12.22
N ASP A 599 28.33 29.46 -12.28
CA ASP A 599 27.83 28.68 -11.13
C ASP A 599 28.29 27.22 -11.15
N TRP A 600 28.54 26.66 -12.33
CA TRP A 600 28.83 25.22 -12.51
C TRP A 600 30.30 24.90 -12.76
N SER A 601 31.19 25.89 -12.95
CA SER A 601 32.63 25.62 -13.18
C SER A 601 33.30 24.83 -12.04
N HIS A 602 32.84 24.99 -10.81
CA HIS A 602 33.37 24.31 -9.62
C HIS A 602 32.71 22.96 -9.30
N ILE A 603 31.64 22.60 -10.02
CA ILE A 603 30.92 21.33 -9.84
C ILE A 603 31.57 20.23 -10.70
N SER A 604 31.77 19.04 -10.12
CA SER A 604 32.44 17.92 -10.77
C SER A 604 31.70 17.42 -12.02
N PRO A 605 32.42 16.87 -13.02
CA PRO A 605 31.79 16.21 -14.15
C PRO A 605 30.82 15.09 -13.73
N GLN A 606 31.12 14.37 -12.65
CA GLN A 606 30.29 13.29 -12.11
C GLN A 606 28.98 13.82 -11.51
N ALA A 607 29.03 14.90 -10.72
CA ALA A 607 27.81 15.52 -10.19
C ALA A 607 26.95 16.15 -11.30
N LYS A 608 27.57 16.72 -12.35
CA LYS A 608 26.87 17.16 -13.57
C LYS A 608 26.21 16.01 -14.31
N ASP A 609 26.85 14.85 -14.41
CA ASP A 609 26.33 13.69 -15.14
C ASP A 609 25.05 13.14 -14.50
N VAL A 610 24.97 13.08 -13.16
CA VAL A 610 23.75 12.72 -12.43
C VAL A 610 22.56 13.62 -12.79
N VAL A 611 22.80 14.91 -13.03
CA VAL A 611 21.77 15.88 -13.46
C VAL A 611 21.82 16.18 -14.95
N ASN A 612 22.37 15.28 -15.77
CA ASN A 612 22.52 15.47 -17.22
C ASN A 612 21.32 14.90 -18.00
N ARG A 613 21.14 15.43 -19.21
CA ARG A 613 19.96 15.27 -20.06
C ARG A 613 19.69 13.81 -20.41
N SER A 614 20.75 13.03 -20.64
CA SER A 614 20.66 11.60 -20.90
C SER A 614 20.22 10.81 -19.67
N ASN A 615 20.82 11.05 -18.50
CA ASN A 615 20.51 10.27 -17.30
C ASN A 615 19.10 10.60 -16.76
N MET A 616 18.69 11.87 -16.70
CA MET A 616 17.33 12.24 -16.28
C MET A 616 16.22 11.66 -17.19
N LEU A 617 16.50 11.40 -18.47
CA LEU A 617 15.55 10.77 -19.40
C LEU A 617 15.66 9.24 -19.38
N TYR A 618 16.87 8.68 -19.26
CA TYR A 618 17.13 7.24 -19.25
C TYR A 618 16.69 6.58 -17.93
N GLU A 619 17.01 7.17 -16.78
CA GLU A 619 16.52 6.71 -15.46
C GLU A 619 14.99 6.89 -15.31
N ALA A 620 14.39 7.81 -16.07
CA ALA A 620 12.94 7.96 -16.18
C ALA A 620 12.30 7.02 -17.23
N GLN A 621 13.08 6.24 -17.97
CA GLN A 621 12.61 5.25 -18.96
C GLN A 621 12.86 3.81 -18.51
N GLU A 622 13.96 3.52 -17.79
CA GLU A 622 14.25 2.18 -17.27
C GLU A 622 14.08 2.08 -15.74
N VAL A 623 12.95 1.50 -15.29
CA VAL A 623 12.72 1.20 -13.87
C VAL A 623 13.24 -0.19 -13.52
N HIS A 624 14.51 -0.26 -13.11
CA HIS A 624 15.06 -1.36 -12.31
C HIS A 624 16.04 -0.84 -11.25
N SER A 625 15.88 -1.29 -10.01
CA SER A 625 16.56 -0.75 -8.81
C SER A 625 18.09 -0.87 -8.79
N ALA A 626 18.69 -1.63 -9.72
CA ALA A 626 20.14 -1.88 -9.74
C ALA A 626 20.99 -0.61 -9.98
N HIS A 627 20.48 0.38 -10.71
CA HIS A 627 21.28 1.54 -11.15
C HIS A 627 21.53 2.59 -10.05
N LEU A 628 20.61 2.73 -9.09
CA LEU A 628 20.75 3.70 -7.99
C LEU A 628 21.94 3.37 -7.07
N THR A 629 22.23 2.07 -6.87
CA THR A 629 23.42 1.61 -6.12
C THR A 629 24.76 1.90 -6.80
N SER A 630 24.77 2.24 -8.09
CA SER A 630 26.00 2.55 -8.86
C SER A 630 26.34 4.04 -8.93
N MET A 631 25.48 4.95 -8.49
CA MET A 631 25.78 6.39 -8.44
C MET A 631 26.88 6.69 -7.40
N ARG A 632 28.14 6.77 -7.87
CA ARG A 632 29.30 7.24 -7.09
C ARG A 632 29.72 8.62 -7.54
N ILE A 633 29.27 9.65 -6.84
CA ILE A 633 29.92 10.97 -6.88
C ILE A 633 31.21 10.88 -6.01
N PRO A 634 32.42 11.14 -6.56
CA PRO A 634 33.66 10.97 -5.82
C PRO A 634 33.81 11.99 -4.68
N GLU A 635 34.27 11.56 -3.50
CA GLU A 635 34.58 12.48 -2.41
C GLU A 635 35.76 13.40 -2.78
N ARG A 636 35.54 14.73 -2.79
CA ARG A 636 36.59 15.74 -2.75
C ARG A 636 36.23 16.85 -1.77
N GLN A 637 37.19 17.21 -0.92
CA GLN A 637 37.11 18.44 -0.12
C GLN A 637 37.36 19.65 -1.02
N ILE A 638 36.48 20.64 -0.97
CA ILE A 638 36.65 21.94 -1.64
C ILE A 638 36.31 23.03 -0.61
N TYR A 639 37.16 24.05 -0.51
CA TYR A 639 37.01 25.16 0.43
C TYR A 639 36.08 26.25 -0.13
N LEU A 640 35.24 26.82 0.74
CA LEU A 640 34.22 27.81 0.37
C LEU A 640 34.80 29.23 0.20
N LYS A 641 34.18 30.04 -0.68
CA LYS A 641 34.34 31.50 -0.73
C LYS A 641 33.20 32.22 0.00
N PRO A 642 33.40 33.45 0.52
CA PRO A 642 32.38 34.16 1.31
C PRO A 642 31.10 34.56 0.53
N ILE A 643 30.03 34.75 1.31
CA ILE A 643 28.61 34.84 0.92
C ILE A 643 28.21 36.05 0.04
N ALA A 644 29.09 37.02 -0.21
CA ALA A 644 28.73 38.36 -0.69
C ALA A 644 28.42 38.52 -2.20
N GLN A 645 28.31 37.45 -3.00
CA GLN A 645 28.25 37.55 -4.48
C GLN A 645 27.11 36.76 -5.17
N ALA A 646 26.19 36.11 -4.44
CA ALA A 646 25.08 35.36 -5.06
C ALA A 646 23.85 36.24 -5.31
N ASN A 647 23.48 36.45 -6.59
CA ASN A 647 22.37 37.31 -7.01
C ASN A 647 21.17 36.47 -7.50
N ASN A 648 20.32 35.99 -6.57
CA ASN A 648 19.28 34.99 -6.84
C ASN A 648 17.85 35.54 -6.66
N ASN A 649 17.02 35.46 -7.71
CA ASN A 649 15.69 36.04 -7.77
C ASN A 649 14.65 35.34 -6.86
N MET A 650 14.79 34.04 -6.54
CA MET A 650 13.84 33.36 -5.64
C MET A 650 13.88 33.87 -4.20
N ILE A 651 15.08 34.21 -3.72
CA ILE A 651 15.29 34.81 -2.39
C ILE A 651 14.52 36.14 -2.28
N ARG A 652 14.37 36.86 -3.39
CA ARG A 652 13.68 38.15 -3.45
C ARG A 652 12.16 37.99 -3.32
N LYS A 653 11.53 37.04 -4.04
CA LYS A 653 10.08 36.77 -3.94
C LYS A 653 9.67 36.20 -2.56
N ARG A 654 10.46 35.33 -1.91
CA ARG A 654 10.10 34.76 -0.59
C ARG A 654 10.50 35.65 0.61
N LYS A 655 11.49 36.55 0.49
CA LYS A 655 11.72 37.59 1.52
C LYS A 655 10.54 38.56 1.67
N GLN A 656 9.77 38.80 0.61
CA GLN A 656 8.53 39.61 0.68
C GLN A 656 7.37 38.87 1.37
N SER A 657 7.40 37.54 1.49
CA SER A 657 6.34 36.75 2.13
C SER A 657 6.70 36.13 3.49
N GLN A 658 7.98 36.20 3.91
CA GLN A 658 8.44 35.70 5.22
C GLN A 658 8.97 36.78 6.19
N ILE A 659 9.22 38.02 5.75
CA ILE A 659 9.68 39.09 6.66
C ILE A 659 8.48 39.78 7.32
N GLY A 660 8.00 39.16 8.40
CA GLY A 660 7.16 39.81 9.41
C GLY A 660 7.97 40.71 10.35
N LEU A 661 8.78 41.61 9.80
CA LEU A 661 9.42 42.71 10.54
C LEU A 661 9.02 44.03 9.90
N THR A 662 8.24 44.79 10.64
CA THR A 662 7.82 46.16 10.32
C THR A 662 9.03 47.06 10.06
N PRO A 663 9.17 47.64 8.86
CA PRO A 663 9.62 49.03 8.77
C PRO A 663 8.57 49.91 9.46
N GLU A 664 8.94 51.09 9.95
CA GLU A 664 7.99 52.06 10.50
C GLU A 664 7.04 52.54 9.40
N GLU A 665 5.86 51.93 9.30
CA GLU A 665 4.80 52.42 8.43
C GLU A 665 4.19 53.68 9.01
N GLN A 666 4.45 54.81 8.34
CA GLN A 666 3.36 55.76 8.10
C GLN A 666 2.20 54.98 7.46
N PRO A 667 0.96 55.11 7.96
CA PRO A 667 -0.08 54.12 7.74
C PRO A 667 -0.45 53.97 6.25
N PRO A 668 -0.47 52.75 5.69
CA PRO A 668 -0.83 52.53 4.30
C PRO A 668 -2.33 52.74 4.06
N ALA A 669 -2.67 53.23 2.86
CA ALA A 669 -4.05 53.56 2.50
C ALA A 669 -4.98 52.32 2.49
N LYS A 670 -6.24 52.52 2.91
CA LYS A 670 -7.27 51.49 2.87
C LYS A 670 -7.52 51.04 1.43
N LYS A 671 -7.50 49.72 1.18
CA LYS A 671 -8.08 49.15 -0.04
C LYS A 671 -9.56 49.51 -0.13
N THR A 672 -10.02 49.75 -1.36
CA THR A 672 -11.36 50.26 -1.64
C THR A 672 -12.26 49.14 -2.16
N SER A 673 -13.58 49.24 -2.01
CA SER A 673 -14.51 48.20 -2.49
C SER A 673 -14.43 47.97 -4.00
N SER A 674 -13.93 48.95 -4.77
CA SER A 674 -13.69 48.79 -6.21
C SER A 674 -12.58 47.78 -6.54
N ASP A 675 -11.62 47.54 -5.65
CA ASP A 675 -10.56 46.54 -5.87
C ASP A 675 -11.11 45.10 -5.85
N GLU A 676 -11.98 44.81 -4.87
CA GLU A 676 -12.65 43.49 -4.75
C GLU A 676 -13.67 43.28 -5.86
N ALA A 677 -14.35 44.35 -6.28
CA ALA A 677 -15.31 44.36 -7.37
C ALA A 677 -14.67 44.04 -8.74
N ILE A 678 -13.49 44.60 -9.03
CA ILE A 678 -12.70 44.29 -10.24
C ILE A 678 -12.24 42.84 -10.22
N GLN A 679 -11.71 42.36 -9.09
CA GLN A 679 -11.21 40.98 -8.98
C GLN A 679 -12.31 39.95 -9.28
N LYS A 680 -13.57 40.22 -8.90
CA LYS A 680 -14.70 39.32 -9.21
C LYS A 680 -15.10 39.31 -10.69
N LEU A 681 -14.87 40.40 -11.43
CA LEU A 681 -15.06 40.41 -12.88
C LEU A 681 -13.92 39.65 -13.58
N GLU A 682 -12.69 39.77 -13.09
CA GLU A 682 -11.55 38.97 -13.54
C GLU A 682 -11.76 37.47 -13.24
N ASP A 683 -12.32 37.10 -12.09
CA ASP A 683 -12.68 35.71 -11.77
C ASP A 683 -13.66 35.12 -12.81
N VAL A 684 -14.71 35.87 -13.20
CA VAL A 684 -15.66 35.46 -14.26
C VAL A 684 -14.96 35.29 -15.61
N ILE A 685 -14.02 36.18 -15.93
CA ILE A 685 -13.24 36.15 -17.16
C ILE A 685 -12.28 34.95 -17.20
N ASN A 686 -11.58 34.67 -16.10
CA ASN A 686 -10.59 33.58 -16.01
C ASN A 686 -11.27 32.21 -15.96
N TYR A 687 -12.45 32.12 -15.32
CA TYR A 687 -13.26 30.89 -15.30
C TYR A 687 -13.81 30.52 -16.69
N TRP A 688 -13.84 31.46 -17.62
CA TRP A 688 -14.37 31.28 -18.96
C TRP A 688 -13.57 30.33 -19.84
N GLU A 689 -12.26 30.18 -19.58
CA GLU A 689 -11.32 29.52 -20.48
C GLU A 689 -11.28 27.98 -20.31
N ASP A 690 -12.04 27.39 -19.36
CA ASP A 690 -11.84 26.02 -18.87
C ASP A 690 -13.10 25.11 -18.74
N VAL A 691 -14.12 25.30 -19.60
CA VAL A 691 -15.20 24.29 -19.91
C VAL A 691 -16.23 24.01 -18.79
N PHE A 692 -17.57 24.20 -18.90
CA PHE A 692 -18.41 24.70 -20.02
C PHE A 692 -19.84 25.17 -19.62
N GLN A 693 -20.37 24.73 -18.46
CA GLN A 693 -21.82 24.73 -18.10
C GLN A 693 -22.42 26.12 -17.80
N GLN A 694 -23.68 26.35 -18.22
CA GLN A 694 -24.37 27.64 -18.19
C GLN A 694 -24.88 28.05 -16.79
N ASP A 695 -25.21 27.09 -15.92
CA ASP A 695 -25.72 27.35 -14.57
C ASP A 695 -24.64 27.96 -13.65
N MET A 696 -23.43 27.42 -13.73
CA MET A 696 -22.29 27.86 -12.93
C MET A 696 -21.77 29.23 -13.37
N LEU A 697 -21.84 29.53 -14.67
CA LEU A 697 -21.64 30.89 -15.18
C LEU A 697 -22.68 31.86 -14.60
N SER A 698 -23.96 31.48 -14.62
CA SER A 698 -25.04 32.32 -14.06
C SER A 698 -24.82 32.58 -12.57
N GLN A 699 -24.31 31.62 -11.81
CA GLN A 699 -23.94 31.79 -10.41
C GLN A 699 -22.79 32.81 -10.22
N LEU A 700 -21.72 32.72 -11.01
CA LEU A 700 -20.58 33.63 -10.93
C LEU A 700 -20.96 35.06 -11.35
N VAL A 701 -21.75 35.22 -12.42
CA VAL A 701 -22.26 36.53 -12.87
C VAL A 701 -23.17 37.16 -11.82
N ARG A 702 -24.04 36.37 -11.16
CA ARG A 702 -24.84 36.82 -10.01
C ARG A 702 -23.98 37.38 -8.88
N GLU A 703 -22.92 36.67 -8.52
CA GLU A 703 -22.07 37.08 -7.41
C GLU A 703 -21.24 38.33 -7.77
N ALA A 704 -20.78 38.43 -9.02
CA ALA A 704 -20.15 39.65 -9.55
C ALA A 704 -21.13 40.85 -9.55
N SER A 705 -22.37 40.70 -10.04
CA SER A 705 -23.38 41.77 -10.03
C SER A 705 -23.77 42.21 -8.61
N LYS A 706 -23.83 41.31 -7.62
CA LYS A 706 -24.10 41.67 -6.20
C LYS A 706 -23.01 42.54 -5.59
N GLN A 707 -21.74 42.29 -5.94
CA GLN A 707 -20.60 43.08 -5.45
C GLN A 707 -20.37 44.35 -6.28
N ASN A 708 -21.07 44.50 -7.42
CA ASN A 708 -21.01 45.64 -8.32
C ASN A 708 -22.39 46.36 -8.47
N PRO A 709 -23.13 46.66 -7.39
CA PRO A 709 -24.51 47.14 -7.50
C PRO A 709 -24.65 48.53 -8.15
N GLU A 710 -23.60 49.36 -8.09
CA GLU A 710 -23.60 50.71 -8.70
C GLU A 710 -23.13 50.71 -10.17
N PHE A 711 -22.57 49.61 -10.67
CA PHE A 711 -22.17 49.47 -12.07
C PHE A 711 -23.37 49.16 -12.97
N GLN A 712 -24.21 50.18 -13.23
CA GLN A 712 -25.27 50.10 -14.24
C GLN A 712 -24.75 49.63 -15.61
N ILE A 713 -23.50 49.96 -15.94
CA ILE A 713 -22.82 49.56 -17.18
C ILE A 713 -22.65 48.03 -17.26
N LEU A 714 -22.35 47.34 -16.15
CA LEU A 714 -22.23 45.87 -16.11
C LEU A 714 -23.57 45.21 -16.46
N ASN A 715 -24.66 45.64 -15.82
CA ASN A 715 -26.00 45.10 -16.11
C ASN A 715 -26.46 45.47 -17.53
N ASN A 716 -26.05 46.61 -18.09
CA ASN A 716 -26.30 47.00 -19.48
C ASN A 716 -25.49 46.21 -20.53
N VAL A 717 -24.34 45.63 -20.14
CA VAL A 717 -23.60 44.67 -20.97
C VAL A 717 -24.28 43.31 -20.89
N LEU A 718 -24.57 42.83 -19.67
CA LEU A 718 -25.17 41.51 -19.44
C LEU A 718 -26.57 41.36 -20.06
N SER A 719 -27.41 42.39 -20.03
CA SER A 719 -28.76 42.36 -20.61
C SER A 719 -28.77 42.14 -22.13
N ARG A 720 -27.68 42.48 -22.84
CA ARG A 720 -27.50 42.18 -24.28
C ARG A 720 -27.29 40.70 -24.58
N PHE A 721 -27.03 39.89 -23.56
CA PHE A 721 -26.88 38.43 -23.64
C PHE A 721 -28.06 37.71 -22.98
N SER A 722 -29.22 38.38 -22.87
CA SER A 722 -30.46 37.82 -22.30
C SER A 722 -30.36 37.51 -20.79
N TRP A 723 -29.58 38.31 -20.05
CA TRP A 723 -29.50 38.25 -18.58
C TRP A 723 -30.72 38.89 -17.90
N ASN A 724 -31.44 38.12 -17.07
CA ASN A 724 -32.62 38.57 -16.34
C ASN A 724 -32.37 38.90 -14.85
N GLY A 725 -31.11 38.90 -14.41
CA GLY A 725 -30.71 39.07 -12.99
C GLY A 725 -30.63 37.75 -12.19
N ILE A 726 -31.06 36.64 -12.79
CA ILE A 726 -31.05 35.29 -12.19
C ILE A 726 -30.17 34.35 -13.01
N SER A 727 -30.41 34.32 -14.30
CA SER A 727 -29.78 33.46 -15.30
C SER A 727 -29.76 34.17 -16.66
N PHE A 728 -29.09 33.56 -17.63
CA PHE A 728 -29.27 33.91 -19.04
C PHE A 728 -30.40 33.07 -19.62
N ASP A 729 -31.45 33.72 -20.13
CA ASP A 729 -32.66 33.07 -20.67
C ASP A 729 -32.42 32.41 -22.04
N GLU A 730 -31.34 32.76 -22.73
CA GLU A 730 -30.94 32.22 -24.02
C GLU A 730 -29.47 31.74 -23.99
N ALA A 731 -29.04 31.05 -25.04
CA ALA A 731 -27.66 30.60 -25.17
C ALA A 731 -26.73 31.79 -25.46
N VAL A 732 -25.86 32.10 -24.49
CA VAL A 732 -24.93 33.24 -24.54
C VAL A 732 -23.82 33.03 -25.58
N ASP A 733 -23.58 34.01 -26.46
CA ASP A 733 -22.35 34.08 -27.25
C ASP A 733 -21.16 34.29 -26.31
N LYS A 734 -20.37 33.22 -26.20
CA LYS A 734 -19.39 33.05 -25.15
C LYS A 734 -18.15 33.92 -25.35
N GLU A 735 -17.70 34.05 -26.59
CA GLU A 735 -16.48 34.78 -26.90
C GLU A 735 -16.75 36.29 -26.87
N LEU A 736 -17.93 36.71 -27.35
CA LEU A 736 -18.36 38.10 -27.35
C LEU A 736 -18.57 38.65 -25.91
N LEU A 737 -19.18 37.88 -25.00
CA LEU A 737 -19.35 38.32 -23.61
C LEU A 737 -18.00 38.49 -22.89
N SER A 738 -17.06 37.55 -23.06
CA SER A 738 -15.72 37.66 -22.48
C SER A 738 -14.97 38.90 -22.98
N GLN A 739 -15.08 39.24 -24.27
CA GLN A 739 -14.50 40.45 -24.83
C GLN A 739 -15.11 41.74 -24.25
N GLU A 740 -16.44 41.82 -24.10
CA GLU A 740 -17.10 42.99 -23.50
C GLU A 740 -16.76 43.16 -22.00
N LEU A 741 -16.67 42.07 -21.24
CA LEU A 741 -16.25 42.12 -19.83
C LEU A 741 -14.76 42.52 -19.68
N LYS A 742 -13.87 42.00 -20.54
CA LYS A 742 -12.45 42.44 -20.58
C LYS A 742 -12.33 43.94 -20.90
N LYS A 743 -13.17 44.49 -21.80
CA LYS A 743 -13.26 45.94 -22.05
C LYS A 743 -13.74 46.70 -20.83
N LEU A 744 -14.81 46.23 -20.15
CA LEU A 744 -15.36 46.86 -18.95
C LEU A 744 -14.29 46.99 -17.85
N VAL A 745 -13.60 45.89 -17.51
CA VAL A 745 -12.50 45.91 -16.51
C VAL A 745 -11.42 46.92 -16.90
N SER A 746 -11.02 46.96 -18.18
CA SER A 746 -10.01 47.92 -18.66
C SER A 746 -10.44 49.38 -18.57
N LEU A 747 -11.75 49.69 -18.62
CA LEU A 747 -12.29 51.03 -18.46
C LEU A 747 -12.31 51.44 -16.99
N VAL A 748 -12.78 50.55 -16.10
CA VAL A 748 -12.82 50.80 -14.65
C VAL A 748 -11.42 51.03 -14.07
N VAL A 749 -10.44 50.22 -14.48
CA VAL A 749 -9.03 50.41 -14.07
C VAL A 749 -8.48 51.74 -14.58
N LYS A 750 -8.87 52.20 -15.79
CA LYS A 750 -8.44 53.51 -16.32
C LYS A 750 -9.07 54.70 -15.59
N GLU A 751 -10.36 54.64 -15.24
CA GLU A 751 -11.03 55.69 -14.46
C GLU A 751 -10.46 55.78 -13.04
N LYS A 752 -10.11 54.64 -12.44
CA LYS A 752 -9.43 54.58 -11.13
C LYS A 752 -8.03 55.21 -11.20
N VAL A 753 -7.21 54.82 -12.18
CA VAL A 753 -5.88 55.42 -12.38
C VAL A 753 -5.97 56.91 -12.73
N ALA A 754 -7.02 57.37 -13.44
CA ALA A 754 -7.21 58.79 -13.71
C ALA A 754 -7.57 59.59 -12.45
N SER A 755 -8.42 59.06 -11.57
CA SER A 755 -8.82 59.73 -10.32
C SER A 755 -7.72 59.75 -9.27
N GLU A 756 -6.90 58.70 -9.18
CA GLU A 756 -5.71 58.64 -8.31
C GLU A 756 -4.57 59.57 -8.78
N ASN A 757 -4.46 59.86 -10.08
CA ASN A 757 -3.48 60.83 -10.59
C ASN A 757 -3.89 62.30 -10.32
N ILE A 758 -5.19 62.60 -10.27
CA ILE A 758 -5.69 63.95 -9.94
C ILE A 758 -5.46 64.29 -8.47
N THR A 759 -5.50 63.30 -7.57
CA THR A 759 -5.26 63.50 -6.12
C THR A 759 -3.78 63.66 -5.74
N ASN A 760 -2.84 63.45 -6.68
CA ASN A 760 -1.39 63.59 -6.46
C ASN A 760 -0.78 64.88 -7.06
N GLN A 761 -1.61 65.84 -7.51
CA GLN A 761 -1.16 67.14 -8.04
C GLN A 761 -1.78 68.37 -7.34
N THR A 762 -2.40 68.18 -6.17
CA THR A 762 -2.92 69.24 -5.27
C THR A 762 -2.44 69.00 -3.85
#